data_AF-A0A4Z1SNH0-F1
#
_entry.id   AF-A0A4Z1SNH0-F1
#
_cell.length_a   1.000
_cell.length_b   1.000
_cell.length_c   1.000
_cell.angle_alpha   90.00
_cell.angle_beta   90.00
_cell.angle_gamma   90.00
#
_symmetry.space_group_name_H-M   'P 1'
#
loop_
_entity.id
_entity.type
_entity.pdbx_description
1 polymer ?
#
loop_
_entity_poly.entity_id
_entity_poly.type
_entity_poly.pdbx_seq_one_letter_code
_entity_poly.pdbx_strand_id
1 'polypeptide(L)'
;MSVTDLMRAARYGDLKGVKRNLNQVGRKDGYGWTALMWAVRGGHANCIPLLEKEIGMQSNDGWTALMLAASNGNTDSVRLLLSEVGKQTTTNITITLNGKTVTFPPGTTALMMAARNGHTDCILLLKEEVGKQNKDGMTALMWAAIQGHANCIPLLEKEIGMQHNWGWTALMRAAFNGQADCVRLLLSEAGKQTTKEYKITLNGNTFTFPPGATALMLATYFNHSEIVELLLPYERGMKDSKGHTAQWHANNSPREDDFTQVRKLLENEGTSRLPPPPSPELIRCQGSTSSPIEHELLKKELSQSKDEVSSLKNQLAEMQSTILKQDNKIFQLRTENTSLQEQLASSKNTQEGTGGNVSQMNQEINLLKQKLQKANEEAKKNHELNEALNRRVQEAEKSLAEARGEITSLKNQLTEMESTILKQDNKISHLRTENTSLQEQLSSSKKAQGEAEERLSQMNQEISSFKAQLSKTSEEKDALHKQFEDRERRDKAQIDQLTAEVSSLKQQLDNAIDESKRHAEMNEDLRKASDQNRALINSLTTEKGTLQEQLSKTNESFKRALADQKAQNLALEKEVAQLRTESHDMKDLRRRLEEVEEEKRILLQNLAAVGGRLPPAREDSSLISSAIQGDLNTLRRHLDQAGQKDSSGMTALMHAASRGQTEVVRLLRPLEARLQDGRGWTALMHAVGGGHEECVGLLLLERDLKDREGRTAEDVANGLPDGKKKITPLLRKKVHLPDLPDELSSFQLTGRLGRGTFGTVFSAWSEEHGNCALKVVEYEEMERTIVDSLRREMGTIPSLEHPHVLRYHRVHDDPDNGTAYLVMDWCSGTLLDEVRGRGERGEPFRDEEVWRCLREMASGLAYLHEKRHVHRDLKPENVLLSSDGRCVLGDFGLARTLGDSSRMSTLVGTFGYMAPEIHQGENYDKSVDVWALGVMGYELCTHALPFENVAAVLNETSAPSLEGRPSELAALISRMLSKDPKDRPTAQEVLAKAS
;
A
#
# COMPACT_ATOMS: atom_id res chain seq x y z
N MET A 1 25.58 35.09 -20.76
CA MET A 1 24.93 36.39 -21.04
C MET A 1 25.19 37.34 -19.87
N SER A 2 25.09 38.66 -20.06
CA SER A 2 25.28 39.65 -18.99
C SER A 2 24.03 39.78 -18.09
N VAL A 3 24.23 40.28 -16.87
CA VAL A 3 23.14 40.59 -15.92
C VAL A 3 22.28 41.73 -16.49
N THR A 4 20.97 41.49 -16.62
CA THR A 4 20.03 42.45 -17.23
C THR A 4 19.64 43.57 -16.28
N ASP A 5 19.02 44.63 -16.80
CA ASP A 5 18.53 45.74 -15.97
C ASP A 5 17.34 45.32 -15.10
N LEU A 6 16.51 44.37 -15.58
CA LEU A 6 15.48 43.72 -14.75
C LEU A 6 16.10 42.96 -13.58
N MET A 7 17.14 42.15 -13.82
CA MET A 7 17.85 41.43 -12.74
C MET A 7 18.50 42.40 -11.75
N ARG A 8 19.06 43.52 -12.23
CA ARG A 8 19.64 44.55 -11.36
C ARG A 8 18.59 45.24 -10.51
N ALA A 9 17.45 45.63 -11.10
CA ALA A 9 16.34 46.23 -10.34
C ALA A 9 15.77 45.25 -9.30
N ALA A 10 15.55 44.00 -9.69
CA ALA A 10 15.06 42.92 -8.83
C ALA A 10 16.01 42.66 -7.64
N ARG A 11 17.33 42.58 -7.88
CA ARG A 11 18.39 42.39 -6.86
C ARG A 11 18.41 43.47 -5.77
N TYR A 12 17.93 44.67 -6.05
CA TYR A 12 17.92 45.80 -5.11
C TYR A 12 16.50 46.26 -4.72
N GLY A 13 15.46 45.50 -5.08
CA GLY A 13 14.07 45.77 -4.67
C GLY A 13 13.45 47.00 -5.35
N ASP A 14 14.01 47.51 -6.44
CA ASP A 14 13.44 48.64 -7.18
C ASP A 14 12.19 48.19 -7.96
N LEU A 15 11.04 48.20 -7.30
CA LEU A 15 9.74 47.89 -7.89
C LEU A 15 9.40 48.75 -9.13
N LYS A 16 9.94 49.98 -9.24
CA LYS A 16 9.72 50.84 -10.41
C LYS A 16 10.60 50.40 -11.57
N GLY A 17 11.86 50.06 -11.30
CA GLY A 17 12.79 49.44 -12.25
C GLY A 17 12.31 48.07 -12.73
N VAL A 18 11.77 47.23 -11.84
CA VAL A 18 11.18 45.93 -12.19
C VAL A 18 9.99 46.13 -13.14
N LYS A 19 8.99 46.96 -12.76
CA LYS A 19 7.84 47.25 -13.62
C LYS A 19 8.22 47.86 -14.97
N ARG A 20 9.29 48.65 -15.04
CA ARG A 20 9.79 49.25 -16.30
C ARG A 20 10.45 48.23 -17.23
N ASN A 21 11.02 47.13 -16.72
CA ASN A 21 11.83 46.19 -17.49
C ASN A 21 11.19 44.79 -17.64
N LEU A 22 9.87 44.65 -17.45
CA LEU A 22 9.16 43.36 -17.56
C LEU A 22 9.26 42.69 -18.94
N ASN A 23 9.67 43.43 -19.98
CA ASN A 23 10.03 42.86 -21.30
C ASN A 23 11.32 42.01 -21.30
N GLN A 24 12.04 41.94 -20.18
CA GLN A 24 13.25 41.12 -19.98
C GLN A 24 12.98 39.85 -19.15
N VAL A 25 11.73 39.60 -18.74
CA VAL A 25 11.30 38.42 -17.98
C VAL A 25 11.67 37.12 -18.70
N GLY A 26 12.12 36.12 -17.93
CA GLY A 26 12.54 34.81 -18.43
C GLY A 26 13.96 34.77 -19.00
N ARG A 27 14.67 35.91 -19.04
CA ARG A 27 16.11 35.93 -19.37
C ARG A 27 16.94 35.38 -18.21
N LYS A 28 18.12 34.85 -18.54
CA LYS A 28 19.07 34.26 -17.60
C LYS A 28 20.47 34.86 -17.75
N ASP A 29 21.18 35.03 -16.64
CA ASP A 29 22.58 35.49 -16.64
C ASP A 29 23.58 34.34 -16.91
N GLY A 30 24.88 34.56 -16.67
CA GLY A 30 25.93 33.57 -16.86
C GLY A 30 25.81 32.31 -15.99
N TYR A 31 25.12 32.39 -14.85
CA TYR A 31 24.89 31.27 -13.92
C TYR A 31 23.51 30.63 -14.12
N GLY A 32 22.74 31.11 -15.12
CA GLY A 32 21.37 30.67 -15.34
C GLY A 32 20.34 31.38 -14.46
N TRP A 33 20.73 32.39 -13.67
CA TRP A 33 19.84 33.04 -12.71
C TRP A 33 18.87 33.98 -13.40
N THR A 34 17.60 33.95 -12.97
CA THR A 34 16.52 34.84 -13.43
C THR A 34 16.41 36.09 -12.54
N ALA A 35 15.55 37.04 -12.89
CA ALA A 35 15.32 38.22 -12.05
C ALA A 35 14.67 37.86 -10.71
N LEU A 36 13.76 36.89 -10.70
CA LEU A 36 13.11 36.34 -9.51
C LEU A 36 14.12 35.76 -8.51
N MET A 37 15.08 34.97 -9.00
CA MET A 37 16.16 34.42 -8.15
C MET A 37 17.02 35.53 -7.53
N TRP A 38 17.29 36.60 -8.29
CA TRP A 38 18.00 37.77 -7.80
C TRP A 38 17.17 38.58 -6.77
N ALA A 39 15.86 38.70 -6.94
CA ALA A 39 14.98 39.32 -5.93
C ALA A 39 14.92 38.53 -4.62
N VAL A 40 14.70 37.21 -4.69
CA VAL A 40 14.66 36.33 -3.50
C VAL A 40 15.99 36.37 -2.75
N ARG A 41 17.12 36.36 -3.46
CA ARG A 41 18.46 36.52 -2.85
C ARG A 41 18.69 37.89 -2.22
N GLY A 42 18.06 38.95 -2.72
CA GLY A 42 18.06 40.28 -2.10
C GLY A 42 17.09 40.43 -0.92
N GLY A 43 16.22 39.43 -0.67
CA GLY A 43 15.17 39.49 0.34
C GLY A 43 13.85 40.12 -0.14
N HIS A 44 13.76 40.50 -1.42
CA HIS A 44 12.72 41.37 -1.96
C HIS A 44 11.45 40.60 -2.40
N ALA A 45 10.73 40.02 -1.42
CA ALA A 45 9.50 39.25 -1.66
C ALA A 45 8.43 40.05 -2.44
N ASN A 46 8.38 41.37 -2.25
CA ASN A 46 7.49 42.28 -2.97
C ASN A 46 7.71 42.35 -4.51
N CYS A 47 8.85 41.86 -5.01
CA CYS A 47 9.09 41.71 -6.45
C CYS A 47 8.47 40.43 -7.04
N ILE A 48 8.14 39.42 -6.22
CA ILE A 48 7.69 38.10 -6.70
C ILE A 48 6.38 38.17 -7.52
N PRO A 49 5.32 38.90 -7.09
CA PRO A 49 4.08 39.03 -7.88
C PRO A 49 4.24 39.81 -9.20
N LEU A 50 5.41 40.39 -9.46
CA LEU A 50 5.74 41.04 -10.74
C LEU A 50 6.53 40.12 -11.68
N LEU A 51 6.98 38.98 -11.18
CA LEU A 51 7.91 38.05 -11.81
C LEU A 51 7.36 36.60 -11.83
N GLU A 52 6.04 36.43 -11.66
CA GLU A 52 5.35 35.13 -11.59
C GLU A 52 5.67 34.20 -12.76
N LYS A 53 5.89 34.76 -13.96
CA LYS A 53 6.28 34.01 -15.17
C LYS A 53 7.67 33.39 -15.12
N GLU A 54 8.49 33.72 -14.12
CA GLU A 54 9.78 33.09 -13.85
C GLU A 54 9.70 32.00 -12.76
N ILE A 55 8.55 31.86 -12.09
CA ILE A 55 8.33 30.82 -11.08
C ILE A 55 8.48 29.45 -11.74
N GLY A 56 9.24 28.58 -11.08
CA GLY A 56 9.53 27.23 -11.53
C GLY A 56 10.67 27.11 -12.53
N MET A 57 11.32 28.21 -12.94
CA MET A 57 12.57 28.16 -13.68
C MET A 57 13.74 27.71 -12.78
N GLN A 58 14.73 27.06 -13.38
CA GLN A 58 15.95 26.62 -12.69
C GLN A 58 17.22 27.33 -13.19
N SER A 59 18.20 27.54 -12.31
CA SER A 59 19.56 27.96 -12.66
C SER A 59 20.32 26.86 -13.43
N ASN A 60 21.56 27.14 -13.87
CA ASN A 60 22.39 26.12 -14.52
C ASN A 60 22.68 24.92 -13.59
N ASP A 61 22.72 25.15 -12.28
CA ASP A 61 22.94 24.14 -11.24
C ASP A 61 21.62 23.58 -10.65
N GLY A 62 20.47 23.89 -11.26
CA GLY A 62 19.17 23.36 -10.84
C GLY A 62 18.48 24.09 -9.69
N TRP A 63 18.99 25.24 -9.20
CA TRP A 63 18.32 26.04 -8.17
C TRP A 63 16.99 26.60 -8.67
N THR A 64 15.92 26.43 -7.90
CA THR A 64 14.66 27.18 -8.08
C THR A 64 14.64 28.43 -7.18
N ALA A 65 13.62 29.29 -7.31
CA ALA A 65 13.47 30.46 -6.45
C ALA A 65 13.10 30.08 -5.00
N LEU A 66 12.25 29.07 -4.81
CA LEU A 66 11.85 28.50 -3.53
C LEU A 66 13.05 27.90 -2.76
N MET A 67 13.96 27.21 -3.46
CA MET A 67 15.19 26.69 -2.86
C MET A 67 16.05 27.83 -2.28
N LEU A 68 16.18 28.95 -3.00
CA LEU A 68 16.88 30.14 -2.51
C LEU A 68 16.17 30.79 -1.31
N ALA A 69 14.83 30.87 -1.34
CA ALA A 69 14.03 31.41 -0.24
C ALA A 69 14.19 30.57 1.03
N ALA A 70 14.05 29.25 0.90
CA ALA A 70 14.17 28.28 1.98
C ALA A 70 15.59 28.21 2.57
N SER A 71 16.62 28.24 1.73
CA SER A 71 18.02 28.31 2.17
C SER A 71 18.33 29.58 2.98
N ASN A 72 17.66 30.70 2.67
CA ASN A 72 17.87 32.00 3.30
C ASN A 72 16.92 32.29 4.48
N GLY A 73 15.96 31.41 4.79
CA GLY A 73 14.97 31.65 5.83
C GLY A 73 13.92 32.72 5.48
N ASN A 74 13.72 33.00 4.18
CA ASN A 74 12.80 34.04 3.73
C ASN A 74 11.36 33.48 3.63
N THR A 75 10.69 33.40 4.78
CA THR A 75 9.35 32.81 4.96
C THR A 75 8.30 33.43 4.01
N ASP A 76 8.34 34.73 3.77
CA ASP A 76 7.41 35.40 2.83
C ASP A 76 7.65 35.01 1.38
N SER A 77 8.92 34.88 0.97
CA SER A 77 9.26 34.37 -0.36
C SER A 77 8.92 32.89 -0.50
N VAL A 78 9.09 32.07 0.56
CA VAL A 78 8.65 30.67 0.56
C VAL A 78 7.14 30.58 0.35
N ARG A 79 6.34 31.39 1.08
CA ARG A 79 4.87 31.44 0.97
C ARG A 79 4.41 31.79 -0.45
N LEU A 80 5.08 32.72 -1.13
CA LEU A 80 4.76 33.14 -2.51
C LEU A 80 5.28 32.17 -3.60
N LEU A 81 6.04 31.14 -3.25
CA LEU A 81 6.71 30.24 -4.19
C LEU A 81 6.35 28.76 -3.97
N LEU A 82 5.29 28.46 -3.20
CA LEU A 82 4.87 27.09 -2.89
C LEU A 82 4.52 26.24 -4.13
N SER A 83 4.21 26.85 -5.28
CA SER A 83 4.04 26.13 -6.56
C SER A 83 5.34 25.55 -7.15
N GLU A 84 6.49 25.75 -6.50
CA GLU A 84 7.75 25.04 -6.80
C GLU A 84 8.02 23.84 -5.88
N VAL A 85 7.16 23.57 -4.89
CA VAL A 85 7.33 22.47 -3.92
C VAL A 85 7.48 21.11 -4.61
N GLY A 86 8.38 20.28 -4.08
CA GLY A 86 8.70 18.97 -4.63
C GLY A 86 9.68 19.00 -5.81
N LYS A 87 10.08 20.17 -6.30
CA LYS A 87 11.18 20.27 -7.27
C LYS A 87 12.51 19.91 -6.61
N GLN A 88 13.37 19.27 -7.39
CA GLN A 88 14.64 18.70 -6.94
C GLN A 88 15.82 19.22 -7.75
N THR A 89 16.98 19.31 -7.08
CA THR A 89 18.24 19.73 -7.70
C THR A 89 18.74 18.66 -8.69
N THR A 90 19.26 19.07 -9.85
CA THR A 90 19.66 18.15 -10.92
C THR A 90 21.13 17.74 -10.86
N THR A 91 21.98 18.56 -10.26
CA THR A 91 23.44 18.39 -10.13
C THR A 91 23.90 18.45 -8.66
N ASN A 92 25.19 18.18 -8.42
CA ASN A 92 25.85 18.59 -7.18
C ASN A 92 25.89 20.12 -7.13
N ILE A 93 25.40 20.70 -6.03
CA ILE A 93 25.37 22.15 -5.82
C ILE A 93 26.38 22.51 -4.73
N THR A 94 27.29 23.43 -5.01
CA THR A 94 28.21 23.97 -4.00
C THR A 94 27.90 25.43 -3.74
N ILE A 95 27.68 25.79 -2.46
CA ILE A 95 27.52 27.18 -2.02
C ILE A 95 28.54 27.53 -0.94
N THR A 96 28.93 28.80 -0.90
CA THR A 96 29.74 29.36 0.19
C THR A 96 28.87 30.31 1.02
N LEU A 97 28.54 29.90 2.24
CA LEU A 97 27.81 30.70 3.22
C LEU A 97 28.76 31.04 4.38
N ASN A 98 28.89 32.33 4.70
CA ASN A 98 29.72 32.83 5.80
C ASN A 98 31.15 32.24 5.83
N GLY A 99 31.77 32.11 4.65
CA GLY A 99 33.11 31.53 4.46
C GLY A 99 33.18 30.00 4.49
N LYS A 100 32.11 29.28 4.84
CA LYS A 100 32.04 27.82 4.81
C LYS A 100 31.45 27.34 3.48
N THR A 101 32.17 26.44 2.81
CA THR A 101 31.70 25.78 1.58
C THR A 101 30.89 24.53 1.93
N VAL A 102 29.70 24.42 1.33
CA VAL A 102 28.73 23.34 1.53
C VAL A 102 28.37 22.76 0.17
N THR A 103 28.43 21.43 0.03
CA THR A 103 27.93 20.73 -1.16
C THR A 103 26.67 19.94 -0.83
N PHE A 104 25.62 20.15 -1.63
CA PHE A 104 24.37 19.38 -1.63
C PHE A 104 24.35 18.41 -2.83
N PRO A 105 23.96 17.13 -2.64
CA PRO A 105 23.75 16.18 -3.73
C PRO A 105 22.58 16.57 -4.65
N PRO A 106 22.46 15.93 -5.84
CA PRO A 106 21.26 16.02 -6.66
C PRO A 106 20.08 15.33 -5.94
N GLY A 107 18.85 15.75 -6.23
CA GLY A 107 17.66 15.30 -5.51
C GLY A 107 17.37 16.11 -4.22
N THR A 108 18.19 17.12 -3.92
CA THR A 108 17.97 17.98 -2.74
C THR A 108 16.74 18.86 -2.98
N THR A 109 15.93 19.08 -1.94
CA THR A 109 14.70 19.88 -2.00
C THR A 109 14.83 21.19 -1.22
N ALA A 110 13.82 22.07 -1.25
CA ALA A 110 13.82 23.32 -0.49
C ALA A 110 13.82 23.07 1.03
N LEU A 111 13.02 22.11 1.50
CA LEU A 111 12.95 21.68 2.90
C LEU A 111 14.30 21.22 3.44
N MET A 112 15.07 20.46 2.66
CA MET A 112 16.42 20.03 3.05
C MET A 112 17.36 21.20 3.28
N MET A 113 17.25 22.27 2.50
CA MET A 113 18.04 23.50 2.67
C MET A 113 17.59 24.31 3.89
N ALA A 114 16.28 24.42 4.13
CA ALA A 114 15.73 25.04 5.33
C ALA A 114 16.16 24.31 6.61
N ALA A 115 16.01 22.98 6.65
CA ALA A 115 16.40 22.14 7.77
C ALA A 115 17.92 22.13 8.03
N ARG A 116 18.74 22.16 6.97
CA ARG A 116 20.20 22.31 7.11
C ARG A 116 20.59 23.64 7.78
N ASN A 117 19.83 24.71 7.57
CA ASN A 117 20.17 26.05 8.06
C ASN A 117 19.34 26.50 9.28
N GLY A 118 18.50 25.61 9.84
CA GLY A 118 17.75 25.85 11.08
C GLY A 118 16.43 26.63 10.93
N HIS A 119 15.93 26.82 9.70
CA HIS A 119 14.80 27.70 9.38
C HIS A 119 13.44 27.03 9.62
N THR A 120 13.03 26.96 10.89
CA THR A 120 11.78 26.31 11.35
C THR A 120 10.52 26.77 10.62
N ASP A 121 10.41 28.06 10.32
CA ASP A 121 9.20 28.63 9.70
C ASP A 121 9.07 28.20 8.23
N CYS A 122 10.21 28.05 7.55
CA CYS A 122 10.27 27.47 6.21
C CYS A 122 9.92 25.98 6.26
N ILE A 123 10.36 25.22 7.27
CA ILE A 123 9.97 23.81 7.49
C ILE A 123 8.45 23.68 7.69
N LEU A 124 7.84 24.58 8.45
CA LEU A 124 6.39 24.59 8.70
C LEU A 124 5.56 24.79 7.42
N LEU A 125 6.09 25.53 6.44
CA LEU A 125 5.46 25.75 5.13
C LEU A 125 5.76 24.63 4.10
N LEU A 126 6.89 23.92 4.24
CA LEU A 126 7.40 22.96 3.26
C LEU A 126 7.08 21.49 3.61
N LYS A 127 6.01 21.25 4.38
CA LYS A 127 5.65 19.92 4.93
C LYS A 127 5.41 18.83 3.87
N GLU A 128 5.02 19.20 2.65
CA GLU A 128 4.86 18.27 1.53
C GLU A 128 6.18 17.66 1.04
N GLU A 129 7.34 18.16 1.47
CA GLU A 129 8.65 17.58 1.16
C GLU A 129 9.18 16.63 2.25
N VAL A 130 8.48 16.51 3.37
CA VAL A 130 8.89 15.62 4.47
C VAL A 130 8.88 14.17 4.00
N GLY A 131 9.97 13.45 4.27
CA GLY A 131 10.19 12.08 3.81
C GLY A 131 10.73 11.96 2.39
N LYS A 132 10.88 13.07 1.64
CA LYS A 132 11.62 13.04 0.36
C LYS A 132 13.11 12.82 0.63
N GLN A 133 13.75 11.98 -0.18
CA GLN A 133 15.18 11.71 -0.13
C GLN A 133 15.86 12.25 -1.39
N ASN A 134 17.10 12.74 -1.23
CA ASN A 134 17.96 13.05 -2.37
C ASN A 134 18.65 11.80 -2.92
N LYS A 135 19.48 11.91 -3.97
CA LYS A 135 20.10 10.72 -4.61
C LYS A 135 21.04 9.92 -3.70
N ASP A 136 21.51 10.51 -2.61
CA ASP A 136 22.32 9.83 -1.57
C ASP A 136 21.47 9.20 -0.46
N GLY A 137 20.14 9.36 -0.51
CA GLY A 137 19.21 8.93 0.53
C GLY A 137 19.10 9.91 1.72
N MET A 138 19.71 11.09 1.65
CA MET A 138 19.61 12.08 2.74
C MET A 138 18.22 12.70 2.79
N THR A 139 17.66 12.80 4.00
CA THR A 139 16.40 13.49 4.31
C THR A 139 16.66 14.88 4.92
N ALA A 140 15.62 15.68 5.17
CA ALA A 140 15.75 16.99 5.80
C ALA A 140 16.22 16.90 7.28
N LEU A 141 15.69 15.94 8.03
CA LEU A 141 16.05 15.63 9.41
C LEU A 141 17.53 15.27 9.54
N MET A 142 18.06 14.48 8.60
CA MET A 142 19.49 14.14 8.56
C MET A 142 20.36 15.38 8.34
N TRP A 143 19.92 16.37 7.55
CA TRP A 143 20.64 17.64 7.40
C TRP A 143 20.62 18.51 8.65
N ALA A 144 19.47 18.61 9.34
CA ALA A 144 19.36 19.29 10.63
C ALA A 144 20.26 18.64 11.69
N ALA A 145 20.25 17.30 11.76
CA ALA A 145 21.09 16.51 12.66
C ALA A 145 22.60 16.67 12.41
N ILE A 146 23.03 16.93 11.16
CA ILE A 146 24.44 17.25 10.84
C ILE A 146 24.85 18.65 11.32
N GLN A 147 23.92 19.61 11.47
CA GLN A 147 24.23 20.99 11.86
C GLN A 147 23.82 21.36 13.29
N GLY A 148 23.22 20.44 14.05
CA GLY A 148 22.85 20.68 15.45
C GLY A 148 21.51 21.40 15.63
N HIS A 149 20.68 21.47 14.57
CA HIS A 149 19.39 22.17 14.63
C HIS A 149 18.31 21.31 15.31
N ALA A 150 18.47 21.10 16.61
CA ALA A 150 17.56 20.30 17.44
C ALA A 150 16.11 20.81 17.40
N ASN A 151 15.91 22.14 17.25
CA ASN A 151 14.60 22.77 17.04
C ASN A 151 13.86 22.30 15.77
N CYS A 152 14.56 21.75 14.77
CA CYS A 152 13.96 21.24 13.54
C CYS A 152 13.49 19.78 13.67
N ILE A 153 14.04 19.01 14.63
CA ILE A 153 13.70 17.58 14.80
C ILE A 153 12.21 17.39 15.11
N PRO A 154 11.58 18.14 16.05
CA PRO A 154 10.16 18.03 16.35
C PRO A 154 9.21 18.61 15.27
N LEU A 155 9.74 19.00 14.11
CA LEU A 155 8.98 19.38 12.92
C LEU A 155 9.12 18.35 11.78
N LEU A 156 10.04 17.40 11.92
CA LEU A 156 10.46 16.41 10.92
C LEU A 156 10.34 14.98 11.49
N GLU A 157 9.50 14.78 12.50
CA GLU A 157 9.35 13.52 13.27
C GLU A 157 9.02 12.31 12.39
N LYS A 158 8.36 12.52 11.24
CA LYS A 158 8.05 11.47 10.24
C LYS A 158 9.26 10.91 9.49
N GLU A 159 10.42 11.56 9.58
CA GLU A 159 11.68 11.07 9.02
C GLU A 159 12.52 10.28 10.04
N ILE A 160 12.08 10.21 11.30
CA ILE A 160 12.78 9.46 12.37
C ILE A 160 12.84 7.98 11.99
N GLY A 161 14.05 7.44 12.04
CA GLY A 161 14.34 6.05 11.72
C GLY A 161 14.50 5.75 10.22
N MET A 162 14.37 6.73 9.32
CA MET A 162 14.77 6.59 7.92
C MET A 162 16.29 6.37 7.81
N GLN A 163 16.73 5.70 6.74
CA GLN A 163 18.13 5.43 6.46
C GLN A 163 18.51 5.90 5.05
N HIS A 164 19.67 6.52 4.92
CA HIS A 164 20.23 6.90 3.61
C HIS A 164 20.96 5.74 2.94
N ASN A 165 21.54 5.91 1.74
CA ASN A 165 22.07 4.82 0.90
C ASN A 165 23.13 3.90 1.55
N TRP A 166 23.86 4.35 2.58
CA TRP A 166 24.81 3.55 3.37
C TRP A 166 24.27 3.06 4.74
N GLY A 167 22.98 3.24 5.01
CA GLY A 167 22.30 2.77 6.22
C GLY A 167 22.43 3.66 7.47
N TRP A 168 22.88 4.90 7.36
CA TRP A 168 22.90 5.80 8.52
C TRP A 168 21.56 6.51 8.69
N THR A 169 21.19 6.71 9.95
CA THR A 169 19.98 7.42 10.39
C THR A 169 20.30 8.87 10.82
N ALA A 170 19.29 9.63 11.25
CA ALA A 170 19.51 10.97 11.79
C ALA A 170 20.31 10.96 13.12
N LEU A 171 20.04 10.01 14.01
CA LEU A 171 20.77 9.79 15.26
C LEU A 171 22.25 9.50 15.00
N MET A 172 22.57 8.63 14.03
CA MET A 172 23.95 8.35 13.64
C MET A 172 24.66 9.60 13.09
N ARG A 173 23.94 10.45 12.34
CA ARG A 173 24.46 11.72 11.86
C ARG A 173 24.66 12.74 12.99
N ALA A 174 23.78 12.82 13.98
CA ALA A 174 23.95 13.64 15.17
C ALA A 174 25.14 13.17 16.03
N ALA A 175 25.20 11.87 16.32
CA ALA A 175 26.24 11.23 17.11
C ALA A 175 27.64 11.40 16.51
N PHE A 176 27.77 11.26 15.18
CA PHE A 176 29.02 11.52 14.47
C PHE A 176 29.49 13.00 14.59
N ASN A 177 28.56 13.95 14.48
CA ASN A 177 28.86 15.39 14.50
C ASN A 177 28.91 16.00 15.92
N GLY A 178 28.78 15.20 16.99
CA GLY A 178 28.83 15.70 18.38
C GLY A 178 27.58 16.46 18.84
N GLN A 179 26.44 16.26 18.17
CA GLN A 179 25.23 17.08 18.40
C GLN A 179 24.34 16.48 19.50
N ALA A 180 24.68 16.72 20.77
CA ALA A 180 24.04 16.09 21.92
C ALA A 180 22.52 16.36 22.02
N ASP A 181 22.06 17.60 21.81
CA ASP A 181 20.62 17.92 21.83
C ASP A 181 19.84 17.19 20.72
N CYS A 182 20.46 17.01 19.55
CA CYS A 182 19.88 16.21 18.48
C CYS A 182 19.81 14.73 18.87
N VAL A 183 20.83 14.19 19.54
CA VAL A 183 20.83 12.82 20.07
C VAL A 183 19.70 12.63 21.09
N ARG A 184 19.52 13.55 22.03
CA ARG A 184 18.45 13.51 23.06
C ARG A 184 17.06 13.36 22.46
N LEU A 185 16.78 14.06 21.36
CA LEU A 185 15.49 13.99 20.64
C LEU A 185 15.37 12.77 19.69
N LEU A 186 16.47 12.11 19.35
CA LEU A 186 16.51 11.00 18.39
C LEU A 186 16.79 9.63 19.03
N LEU A 187 16.79 9.52 20.37
CA LEU A 187 17.01 8.26 21.10
C LEU A 187 16.07 7.12 20.68
N SER A 188 14.90 7.43 20.11
CA SER A 188 13.97 6.42 19.55
C SER A 188 14.52 5.67 18.32
N GLU A 189 15.61 6.13 17.71
CA GLU A 189 16.35 5.39 16.68
C GLU A 189 17.40 4.40 17.24
N ALA A 190 17.66 4.43 18.56
CA ALA A 190 18.81 3.73 19.14
C ALA A 190 18.72 2.20 18.96
N GLY A 191 19.80 1.63 18.44
CA GLY A 191 19.92 0.24 18.04
C GLY A 191 19.57 -0.06 16.57
N LYS A 192 19.27 0.96 15.76
CA LYS A 192 19.43 0.83 14.30
C LYS A 192 20.92 0.66 13.97
N GLN A 193 21.22 -0.03 12.87
CA GLN A 193 22.58 -0.37 12.45
C GLN A 193 22.84 0.02 10.99
N THR A 194 24.09 0.39 10.67
CA THR A 194 24.52 0.67 9.29
C THR A 194 24.40 -0.56 8.40
N THR A 195 24.03 -0.39 7.13
CA THR A 195 23.79 -1.50 6.20
C THR A 195 24.92 -1.72 5.20
N LYS A 196 25.86 -0.78 5.08
CA LYS A 196 27.02 -0.85 4.17
C LYS A 196 28.27 -0.27 4.84
N GLU A 197 29.44 -0.67 4.34
CA GLU A 197 30.69 0.00 4.73
C GLU A 197 30.67 1.45 4.21
N TYR A 198 31.06 2.41 5.06
CA TYR A 198 31.16 3.82 4.73
C TYR A 198 32.55 4.34 5.05
N LYS A 199 33.13 5.10 4.13
CA LYS A 199 34.49 5.65 4.22
C LYS A 199 34.42 7.17 4.17
N ILE A 200 35.09 7.82 5.11
CA ILE A 200 35.09 9.28 5.28
C ILE A 200 36.53 9.74 5.42
N THR A 201 36.96 10.71 4.63
CA THR A 201 38.28 11.34 4.78
C THR A 201 38.09 12.72 5.42
N LEU A 202 38.64 12.93 6.63
CA LEU A 202 38.70 14.25 7.28
C LEU A 202 40.16 14.55 7.61
N ASN A 203 40.62 15.76 7.30
CA ASN A 203 41.98 16.24 7.59
C ASN A 203 43.10 15.29 7.09
N GLY A 204 42.87 14.57 5.98
CA GLY A 204 43.78 13.58 5.40
C GLY A 204 43.60 12.15 5.92
N ASN A 205 43.06 11.97 7.12
CA ASN A 205 42.82 10.65 7.72
C ASN A 205 41.52 10.04 7.18
N THR A 206 41.56 8.75 6.81
CA THR A 206 40.40 8.03 6.26
C THR A 206 39.85 7.02 7.26
N PHE A 207 38.67 7.31 7.78
CA PHE A 207 37.92 6.50 8.74
C PHE A 207 37.00 5.54 7.98
N THR A 208 36.96 4.27 8.40
CA THR A 208 36.15 3.22 7.75
C THR A 208 35.21 2.58 8.76
N PHE A 209 33.91 2.78 8.58
CA PHE A 209 32.88 2.19 9.42
C PHE A 209 32.25 1.00 8.68
N PRO A 210 32.33 -0.24 9.22
CA PRO A 210 31.69 -1.40 8.60
C PRO A 210 30.15 -1.32 8.68
N PRO A 211 29.43 -2.23 7.99
CA PRO A 211 28.04 -2.54 8.34
C PRO A 211 27.91 -2.93 9.82
N GLY A 212 26.72 -2.82 10.39
CA GLY A 212 26.45 -3.15 11.80
C GLY A 212 26.84 -2.05 12.80
N ALA A 213 27.45 -0.94 12.37
CA ALA A 213 27.82 0.14 13.28
C ALA A 213 26.57 0.85 13.84
N THR A 214 26.61 1.22 15.13
CA THR A 214 25.53 1.92 15.83
C THR A 214 25.88 3.39 16.13
N ALA A 215 24.94 4.17 16.64
CA ALA A 215 25.20 5.57 16.99
C ALA A 215 26.20 5.71 18.16
N LEU A 216 26.14 4.82 19.15
CA LEU A 216 27.08 4.71 20.27
C LEU A 216 28.50 4.40 19.78
N MET A 217 28.67 3.51 18.79
CA MET A 217 29.98 3.21 18.21
C MET A 217 30.57 4.44 17.52
N LEU A 218 29.75 5.18 16.75
CA LEU A 218 30.17 6.43 16.10
C LEU A 218 30.56 7.50 17.14
N ALA A 219 29.70 7.76 18.13
CA ALA A 219 29.99 8.71 19.21
C ALA A 219 31.27 8.36 19.97
N THR A 220 31.44 7.08 20.30
CA THR A 220 32.60 6.53 20.98
C THR A 220 33.88 6.72 20.17
N TYR A 221 33.85 6.41 18.87
CA TYR A 221 35.02 6.54 17.98
C TYR A 221 35.49 8.00 17.84
N PHE A 222 34.57 8.97 17.96
CA PHE A 222 34.86 10.41 17.91
C PHE A 222 35.00 11.08 19.30
N ASN A 223 35.05 10.29 20.38
CA ASN A 223 35.23 10.74 21.78
C ASN A 223 34.12 11.65 22.33
N HIS A 224 32.89 11.54 21.83
CA HIS A 224 31.74 12.36 22.26
C HIS A 224 31.13 11.84 23.57
N SER A 225 31.81 12.06 24.70
CA SER A 225 31.49 11.46 26.01
C SER A 225 30.04 11.63 26.49
N GLU A 226 29.44 12.81 26.34
CA GLU A 226 28.02 13.03 26.68
C GLU A 226 27.07 12.15 25.85
N ILE A 227 27.36 11.99 24.57
CA ILE A 227 26.56 11.17 23.65
C ILE A 227 26.75 9.68 23.94
N VAL A 228 27.96 9.28 24.36
CA VAL A 228 28.24 7.92 24.86
C VAL A 228 27.37 7.64 26.09
N GLU A 229 27.32 8.55 27.07
CA GLU A 229 26.48 8.41 28.26
C GLU A 229 24.98 8.32 27.92
N LEU A 230 24.50 9.11 26.97
CA LEU A 230 23.10 9.08 26.51
C LEU A 230 22.71 7.78 25.77
N LEU A 231 23.62 7.17 25.01
CA LEU A 231 23.34 6.00 24.18
C LEU A 231 23.69 4.67 24.84
N LEU A 232 24.58 4.68 25.85
CA LEU A 232 25.01 3.49 26.58
C LEU A 232 23.85 2.64 27.16
N PRO A 233 22.73 3.19 27.68
CA PRO A 233 21.60 2.37 28.12
C PRO A 233 20.94 1.56 26.99
N TYR A 234 20.96 2.11 25.77
CA TYR A 234 20.14 1.65 24.64
C TYR A 234 20.90 0.89 23.56
N GLU A 235 22.24 0.92 23.55
CA GLU A 235 23.07 0.26 22.51
C GLU A 235 24.23 -0.58 23.06
N ARG A 236 24.38 -0.71 24.40
CA ARG A 236 25.43 -1.56 25.00
C ARG A 236 25.39 -3.01 24.49
N GLY A 237 26.58 -3.59 24.32
CA GLY A 237 26.76 -4.98 23.91
C GLY A 237 26.47 -5.27 22.44
N MET A 238 25.96 -4.28 21.67
CA MET A 238 25.79 -4.41 20.23
C MET A 238 27.15 -4.52 19.52
N LYS A 239 27.15 -5.17 18.35
CA LYS A 239 28.37 -5.45 17.58
C LYS A 239 28.22 -5.09 16.11
N ASP A 240 29.29 -4.54 15.53
CA ASP A 240 29.37 -4.34 14.08
C ASP A 240 29.59 -5.67 13.33
N SER A 241 29.58 -5.64 11.99
CA SER A 241 29.72 -6.85 11.17
C SER A 241 31.12 -7.48 11.20
N LYS A 242 32.07 -6.89 11.94
CA LYS A 242 33.40 -7.44 12.22
C LYS A 242 33.51 -7.92 13.69
N GLY A 243 32.42 -7.80 14.46
CA GLY A 243 32.30 -8.27 15.84
C GLY A 243 32.68 -7.23 16.90
N HIS A 244 33.00 -5.99 16.52
CA HIS A 244 33.48 -4.96 17.44
C HIS A 244 32.33 -4.31 18.21
N THR A 245 32.51 -4.09 19.52
CA THR A 245 31.59 -3.33 20.37
C THR A 245 32.00 -1.85 20.46
N ALA A 246 31.24 -1.01 21.18
CA ALA A 246 31.64 0.38 21.37
C ALA A 246 32.99 0.49 22.11
N GLN A 247 33.23 -0.34 23.14
CA GLN A 247 34.53 -0.36 23.84
C GLN A 247 35.72 -0.69 22.91
N TRP A 248 35.52 -1.52 21.88
CA TRP A 248 36.56 -1.75 20.87
C TRP A 248 36.86 -0.47 20.07
N HIS A 249 35.84 0.28 19.67
CA HIS A 249 35.99 1.55 18.95
C HIS A 249 36.67 2.64 19.82
N ALA A 250 36.49 2.63 21.15
CA ALA A 250 37.20 3.50 22.09
C ALA A 250 38.70 3.19 22.22
N ASN A 251 39.09 1.95 21.91
CA ASN A 251 40.46 1.46 22.05
C ASN A 251 41.24 1.47 20.72
N ASN A 252 40.54 1.54 19.59
CA ASN A 252 41.11 1.49 18.24
C ASN A 252 40.82 2.76 17.41
N SER A 253 40.35 3.85 18.03
CA SER A 253 40.22 5.13 17.35
C SER A 253 41.60 5.74 17.06
N PRO A 254 41.89 6.20 15.82
CA PRO A 254 43.17 6.78 15.42
C PRO A 254 43.26 8.28 15.78
N ARG A 255 42.70 8.65 16.92
CA ARG A 255 42.66 10.02 17.46
C ARG A 255 43.59 10.13 18.66
N GLU A 256 44.27 11.26 18.79
CA GLU A 256 45.18 11.56 19.91
C GLU A 256 44.44 12.15 21.14
N ASP A 257 43.10 12.18 21.11
CA ASP A 257 42.24 12.69 22.18
C ASP A 257 42.27 11.78 23.43
N ASP A 258 41.98 12.33 24.62
CA ASP A 258 41.87 11.52 25.84
C ASP A 258 40.52 10.78 25.92
N PHE A 259 40.54 9.47 25.64
CA PHE A 259 39.39 8.58 25.75
C PHE A 259 39.11 8.06 27.18
N THR A 260 39.84 8.50 28.22
CA THR A 260 39.72 7.93 29.57
C THR A 260 38.29 7.95 30.11
N GLN A 261 37.55 9.05 29.95
CA GLN A 261 36.14 9.14 30.38
C GLN A 261 35.23 8.19 29.59
N VAL A 262 35.42 8.07 28.27
CA VAL A 262 34.62 7.19 27.40
C VAL A 262 34.91 5.72 27.69
N ARG A 263 36.18 5.34 27.88
CA ARG A 263 36.57 3.98 28.30
C ARG A 263 35.95 3.60 29.63
N LYS A 264 35.96 4.52 30.60
CA LYS A 264 35.36 4.33 31.92
C LYS A 264 33.84 4.11 31.87
N LEU A 265 33.12 4.89 31.06
CA LEU A 265 31.69 4.67 30.81
C LEU A 265 31.41 3.27 30.22
N LEU A 266 32.34 2.76 29.40
CA LEU A 266 32.20 1.48 28.69
C LEU A 266 32.73 0.25 29.46
N GLU A 267 33.24 0.40 30.69
CA GLU A 267 33.78 -0.71 31.51
C GLU A 267 32.78 -1.87 31.72
N ASN A 268 31.47 -1.57 31.71
CA ASN A 268 30.39 -2.53 32.00
C ASN A 268 29.47 -2.81 30.79
N GLU A 269 30.01 -2.73 29.55
CA GLU A 269 29.24 -2.90 28.30
C GLU A 269 28.51 -4.25 28.19
N GLY A 270 28.99 -5.31 28.86
CA GLY A 270 28.40 -6.67 28.86
C GLY A 270 27.14 -6.86 29.73
N THR A 271 26.34 -5.81 29.93
CA THR A 271 25.13 -5.83 30.79
C THR A 271 23.83 -5.72 29.99
N SER A 272 22.69 -6.08 30.59
CA SER A 272 21.38 -6.10 29.90
C SER A 272 21.03 -4.73 29.29
N ARG A 273 20.54 -4.77 28.05
CA ARG A 273 20.21 -3.61 27.21
C ARG A 273 18.78 -3.12 27.48
N LEU A 274 18.57 -1.81 27.61
CA LEU A 274 17.23 -1.23 27.64
C LEU A 274 16.66 -1.07 26.22
N PRO A 275 15.33 -1.22 26.03
CA PRO A 275 14.69 -0.82 24.78
C PRO A 275 14.84 0.71 24.56
N PRO A 276 14.93 1.18 23.30
CA PRO A 276 14.94 2.61 23.01
C PRO A 276 13.64 3.28 23.51
N PRO A 277 13.69 4.56 23.92
CA PRO A 277 12.49 5.29 24.32
C PRO A 277 11.56 5.52 23.11
N PRO A 278 10.25 5.75 23.35
CA PRO A 278 9.30 6.04 22.28
C PRO A 278 9.61 7.38 21.57
N SER A 279 8.99 7.60 20.40
CA SER A 279 9.19 8.81 19.60
C SER A 279 8.80 10.10 20.36
N PRO A 280 9.38 11.27 20.01
CA PRO A 280 9.02 12.56 20.62
C PRO A 280 7.52 12.89 20.58
N GLU A 281 6.77 12.33 19.62
CA GLU A 281 5.30 12.34 19.58
C GLU A 281 4.68 11.87 20.91
N LEU A 282 5.12 10.72 21.45
CA LEU A 282 4.61 10.18 22.71
C LEU A 282 5.04 11.02 23.93
N ILE A 283 6.22 11.66 23.87
CA ILE A 283 6.72 12.52 24.95
C ILE A 283 5.91 13.81 25.01
N ARG A 284 5.55 14.38 23.84
CA ARG A 284 4.67 15.54 23.73
C ARG A 284 3.27 15.28 24.29
N CYS A 285 2.75 14.05 24.16
CA CYS A 285 1.53 13.61 24.82
C CYS A 285 1.65 13.46 26.36
N GLN A 286 2.83 13.70 26.96
CA GLN A 286 3.10 13.51 28.39
C GLN A 286 3.78 14.69 29.10
N GLY A 287 4.01 15.83 28.44
CA GLY A 287 4.50 17.02 29.14
C GLY A 287 4.88 18.21 28.26
N SER A 288 4.12 19.30 28.39
CA SER A 288 4.45 20.62 27.85
C SER A 288 4.67 21.62 29.00
N THR A 289 5.92 21.87 29.35
CA THR A 289 6.31 22.92 30.32
C THR A 289 7.15 23.99 29.61
N SER A 290 6.76 25.26 29.78
CA SER A 290 7.59 26.40 29.40
C SER A 290 8.81 26.53 30.33
N SER A 291 9.83 27.25 29.88
CA SER A 291 11.14 27.29 30.56
C SER A 291 11.09 28.14 31.85
N PRO A 292 11.73 27.71 32.96
CA PRO A 292 11.85 28.52 34.17
C PRO A 292 12.50 29.91 33.96
N ILE A 293 13.23 30.10 32.86
CA ILE A 293 13.99 31.32 32.54
C ILE A 293 13.07 32.54 32.38
N GLU A 294 11.88 32.39 31.80
CA GLU A 294 10.97 33.51 31.50
C GLU A 294 10.38 34.11 32.79
N HIS A 295 10.01 33.25 33.75
CA HIS A 295 9.47 33.65 35.05
C HIS A 295 10.51 34.39 35.92
N GLU A 296 11.80 34.08 35.76
CA GLU A 296 12.88 34.75 36.50
C GLU A 296 13.17 36.16 35.94
N LEU A 297 13.00 36.35 34.62
CA LEU A 297 13.12 37.65 33.96
C LEU A 297 12.02 38.63 34.42
N LEU A 298 10.76 38.21 34.34
CA LEU A 298 9.58 39.03 34.68
C LEU A 298 9.58 39.51 36.14
N LYS A 299 10.10 38.70 37.08
CA LYS A 299 10.29 39.12 38.49
C LYS A 299 11.24 40.30 38.62
N LYS A 300 12.31 40.31 37.82
CA LYS A 300 13.39 41.31 37.89
C LYS A 300 12.91 42.66 37.36
N GLU A 301 12.20 42.65 36.25
CA GLU A 301 11.55 43.82 35.65
C GLU A 301 10.49 44.40 36.61
N LEU A 302 9.63 43.55 37.20
CA LEU A 302 8.66 43.96 38.22
C LEU A 302 9.31 44.61 39.46
N SER A 303 10.55 44.24 39.81
CA SER A 303 11.28 44.93 40.90
C SER A 303 11.70 46.33 40.46
N GLN A 304 12.34 46.45 39.29
CA GLN A 304 12.84 47.72 38.77
C GLN A 304 11.71 48.76 38.59
N SER A 305 10.54 48.34 38.09
CA SER A 305 9.37 49.22 37.96
C SER A 305 8.78 49.69 39.32
N LYS A 306 8.90 48.91 40.40
CA LYS A 306 8.51 49.36 41.74
C LYS A 306 9.46 50.42 42.30
N ASP A 307 10.76 50.23 42.06
CA ASP A 307 11.80 51.14 42.55
C ASP A 307 11.71 52.50 41.83
N GLU A 308 11.42 52.50 40.51
CA GLU A 308 11.16 53.74 39.75
C GLU A 308 9.92 54.50 40.25
N VAL A 309 8.78 53.82 40.40
CA VAL A 309 7.54 54.44 40.93
C VAL A 309 7.78 55.03 42.33
N SER A 310 8.56 54.35 43.17
CA SER A 310 8.90 54.83 44.52
C SER A 310 9.79 56.08 44.47
N SER A 311 10.76 56.12 43.56
CA SER A 311 11.63 57.28 43.33
C SER A 311 10.84 58.50 42.85
N LEU A 312 9.95 58.33 41.86
CA LEU A 312 9.11 59.41 41.32
C LEU A 312 8.16 60.00 42.38
N LYS A 313 7.61 59.18 43.28
CA LYS A 313 6.76 59.65 44.39
C LYS A 313 7.53 60.49 45.41
N ASN A 314 8.79 60.16 45.70
CA ASN A 314 9.61 60.98 46.59
C ASN A 314 9.91 62.35 45.96
N GLN A 315 10.28 62.40 44.67
CA GLN A 315 10.47 63.65 43.93
C GLN A 315 9.21 64.52 43.91
N LEU A 316 8.03 63.90 43.79
CA LEU A 316 6.74 64.60 43.84
C LEU A 316 6.48 65.23 45.22
N ALA A 317 6.77 64.53 46.31
CA ALA A 317 6.63 65.06 47.67
C ALA A 317 7.58 66.24 47.95
N GLU A 318 8.83 66.17 47.45
CA GLU A 318 9.80 67.28 47.52
C GLU A 318 9.34 68.51 46.73
N MET A 319 8.77 68.30 45.53
CA MET A 319 8.20 69.37 44.71
C MET A 319 7.03 70.06 45.41
N GLN A 320 6.10 69.29 45.98
CA GLN A 320 4.95 69.81 46.74
C GLN A 320 5.39 70.59 47.98
N SER A 321 6.41 70.10 48.71
CA SER A 321 7.02 70.83 49.83
C SER A 321 7.64 72.16 49.39
N THR A 322 8.19 72.22 48.17
CA THR A 322 8.81 73.43 47.61
C THR A 322 7.77 74.46 47.19
N ILE A 323 6.68 74.02 46.53
CA ILE A 323 5.53 74.87 46.19
C ILE A 323 4.92 75.48 47.46
N LEU A 324 4.66 74.68 48.50
CA LEU A 324 4.09 75.18 49.75
C LEU A 324 4.96 76.25 50.41
N LYS A 325 6.30 76.16 50.32
CA LYS A 325 7.23 77.18 50.81
C LYS A 325 7.15 78.47 49.99
N GLN A 326 7.00 78.37 48.66
CA GLN A 326 6.83 79.52 47.77
C GLN A 326 5.48 80.21 47.95
N ASP A 327 4.38 79.47 48.09
CA ASP A 327 3.04 80.05 48.32
C ASP A 327 2.98 80.84 49.63
N ASN A 328 3.58 80.30 50.71
CA ASN A 328 3.74 81.04 51.96
C ASN A 328 4.60 82.31 51.79
N LYS A 329 5.65 82.26 50.97
CA LYS A 329 6.49 83.43 50.66
C LYS A 329 5.74 84.49 49.86
N ILE A 330 4.90 84.08 48.92
CA ILE A 330 4.01 84.93 48.13
C ILE A 330 2.95 85.57 49.02
N PHE A 331 2.36 84.81 49.96
CA PHE A 331 1.40 85.32 50.92
C PHE A 331 2.01 86.42 51.80
N GLN A 332 3.20 86.19 52.39
CA GLN A 332 3.95 87.20 53.15
C GLN A 332 4.18 88.48 52.33
N LEU A 333 4.71 88.36 51.11
CA LEU A 333 4.98 89.51 50.23
C LEU A 333 3.70 90.26 49.82
N ARG A 334 2.55 89.58 49.71
CA ARG A 334 1.25 90.24 49.49
C ARG A 334 0.82 91.01 50.73
N THR A 335 0.91 90.42 51.93
CA THR A 335 0.53 91.07 53.20
C THR A 335 1.40 92.30 53.50
N GLU A 336 2.73 92.21 53.32
CA GLU A 336 3.66 93.34 53.47
C GLU A 336 3.30 94.50 52.51
N ASN A 337 3.04 94.17 51.24
CA ASN A 337 2.69 95.14 50.20
C ASN A 337 1.33 95.80 50.42
N THR A 338 0.34 95.10 51.00
CA THR A 338 -0.95 95.68 51.41
C THR A 338 -0.77 96.63 52.59
N SER A 339 -0.09 96.18 53.65
CA SER A 339 0.18 97.00 54.85
C SER A 339 0.90 98.31 54.52
N LEU A 340 1.93 98.26 53.65
CA LEU A 340 2.62 99.47 53.19
C LEU A 340 1.76 100.37 52.31
N GLN A 341 0.81 99.82 51.53
CA GLN A 341 -0.15 100.65 50.78
C GLN A 341 -1.17 101.35 51.70
N GLU A 342 -1.59 100.72 52.79
CA GLU A 342 -2.44 101.32 53.82
C GLU A 342 -1.71 102.42 54.62
N GLN A 343 -0.43 102.19 54.94
CA GLN A 343 0.45 103.20 55.55
C GLN A 343 0.71 104.38 54.59
N LEU A 344 0.93 104.11 53.30
CA LEU A 344 1.06 105.15 52.28
C LEU A 344 -0.24 105.95 52.09
N ALA A 345 -1.41 105.30 52.17
CA ALA A 345 -2.70 105.96 52.05
C ALA A 345 -2.99 106.87 53.26
N SER A 346 -2.76 106.38 54.48
CA SER A 346 -2.91 107.20 55.70
C SER A 346 -1.92 108.36 55.75
N SER A 347 -0.64 108.13 55.41
CA SER A 347 0.40 109.17 55.35
C SER A 347 0.20 110.21 54.23
N LYS A 348 -0.75 110.02 53.31
CA LYS A 348 -1.16 111.03 52.31
C LYS A 348 -2.32 111.90 52.78
N ASN A 349 -3.09 111.45 53.78
CA ASN A 349 -4.25 112.16 54.31
C ASN A 349 -3.89 113.12 55.45
N THR A 350 -2.76 112.92 56.13
CA THR A 350 -2.20 113.85 57.12
C THR A 350 -1.29 114.88 56.44
N GLN A 351 -1.63 116.17 56.54
CA GLN A 351 -0.91 117.27 55.86
C GLN A 351 0.45 117.66 56.49
N GLU A 352 1.11 116.74 57.20
CA GLU A 352 2.42 116.94 57.85
C GLU A 352 3.51 115.98 57.33
N GLY A 353 3.19 115.11 56.37
CA GLY A 353 4.16 114.20 55.76
C GLY A 353 5.19 114.93 54.89
N THR A 354 6.45 114.97 55.34
CA THR A 354 7.56 115.47 54.51
C THR A 354 7.73 114.60 53.26
N GLY A 355 7.91 115.23 52.09
CA GLY A 355 7.87 114.53 50.79
C GLY A 355 8.88 113.40 50.61
N GLY A 356 9.95 113.38 51.41
CA GLY A 356 10.94 112.28 51.44
C GLY A 356 10.33 110.94 51.86
N ASN A 357 9.56 110.90 52.96
CA ASN A 357 9.00 109.65 53.48
C ASN A 357 8.00 109.01 52.51
N VAL A 358 7.17 109.84 51.87
CA VAL A 358 6.22 109.39 50.83
C VAL A 358 6.98 108.85 49.62
N SER A 359 8.08 109.49 49.20
CA SER A 359 8.92 108.98 48.10
C SER A 359 9.53 107.62 48.44
N GLN A 360 10.08 107.45 49.65
CA GLN A 360 10.70 106.20 50.09
C GLN A 360 9.69 105.03 50.13
N MET A 361 8.50 105.23 50.73
CA MET A 361 7.45 104.19 50.74
C MET A 361 7.03 103.77 49.31
N ASN A 362 6.96 104.70 48.35
CA ASN A 362 6.66 104.35 46.96
C ASN A 362 7.78 103.50 46.32
N GLN A 363 9.05 103.74 46.65
CA GLN A 363 10.18 102.92 46.19
C GLN A 363 10.11 101.50 46.78
N GLU A 364 9.83 101.37 48.08
CA GLU A 364 9.71 100.08 48.76
C GLU A 364 8.52 99.25 48.24
N ILE A 365 7.36 99.88 48.01
CA ILE A 365 6.17 99.25 47.38
C ILE A 365 6.48 98.77 45.96
N ASN A 366 7.21 99.55 45.15
CA ASN A 366 7.59 99.14 43.80
C ASN A 366 8.60 97.98 43.82
N LEU A 367 9.54 97.97 44.76
CA LEU A 367 10.47 96.85 44.96
C LEU A 367 9.73 95.58 45.42
N LEU A 368 8.74 95.69 46.30
CA LEU A 368 7.89 94.57 46.72
C LEU A 368 7.04 94.03 45.57
N LYS A 369 6.44 94.90 44.74
CA LYS A 369 5.74 94.49 43.51
C LYS A 369 6.66 93.70 42.57
N GLN A 370 7.91 94.14 42.37
CA GLN A 370 8.87 93.42 41.54
C GLN A 370 9.28 92.05 42.14
N LYS A 371 9.48 91.97 43.47
CA LYS A 371 9.73 90.70 44.17
C LYS A 371 8.55 89.74 44.05
N LEU A 372 7.33 90.25 44.24
CA LEU A 372 6.08 89.49 44.15
C LEU A 372 5.82 88.97 42.72
N GLN A 373 6.10 89.77 41.68
CA GLN A 373 6.03 89.32 40.29
C GLN A 373 6.92 88.10 40.06
N LYS A 374 8.23 88.21 40.38
CA LYS A 374 9.18 87.11 40.22
C LYS A 374 8.77 85.85 40.98
N ALA A 375 8.27 86.00 42.21
CA ALA A 375 7.78 84.87 43.00
C ALA A 375 6.56 84.19 42.37
N ASN A 376 5.58 84.94 41.84
CA ASN A 376 4.44 84.37 41.12
C ASN A 376 4.88 83.64 39.82
N GLU A 377 5.85 84.18 39.08
CA GLU A 377 6.42 83.57 37.88
C GLU A 377 7.14 82.24 38.19
N GLU A 378 7.91 82.21 39.27
CA GLU A 378 8.61 81.01 39.76
C GLU A 378 7.64 79.93 40.25
N ALA A 379 6.62 80.32 41.01
CA ALA A 379 5.58 79.39 41.49
C ALA A 379 4.76 78.80 40.34
N LYS A 380 4.41 79.58 39.30
CA LYS A 380 3.73 79.08 38.09
C LYS A 380 4.54 77.96 37.42
N LYS A 381 5.85 78.16 37.24
CA LYS A 381 6.75 77.17 36.64
C LYS A 381 6.85 75.89 37.49
N ASN A 382 6.90 76.02 38.81
CA ASN A 382 6.95 74.86 39.70
C ASN A 382 5.60 74.10 39.73
N HIS A 383 4.47 74.79 39.59
CA HIS A 383 3.16 74.14 39.47
C HIS A 383 3.04 73.32 38.17
N GLU A 384 3.48 73.88 37.04
CA GLU A 384 3.55 73.19 35.74
C GLU A 384 4.46 71.94 35.81
N LEU A 385 5.60 72.04 36.50
CA LEU A 385 6.52 70.92 36.71
C LEU A 385 5.91 69.84 37.63
N ASN A 386 5.19 70.23 38.68
CA ASN A 386 4.47 69.32 39.57
C ASN A 386 3.34 68.58 38.86
N GLU A 387 2.59 69.22 37.96
CA GLU A 387 1.63 68.50 37.11
C GLU A 387 2.32 67.49 36.18
N ALA A 388 3.42 67.87 35.54
CA ALA A 388 4.16 66.97 34.64
C ALA A 388 4.71 65.75 35.38
N LEU A 389 5.18 65.94 36.62
CA LEU A 389 5.64 64.85 37.48
C LEU A 389 4.48 63.96 37.96
N ASN A 390 3.33 64.54 38.32
CA ASN A 390 2.10 63.78 38.63
C ASN A 390 1.67 62.89 37.47
N ARG A 391 1.66 63.41 36.23
CA ARG A 391 1.32 62.63 35.02
C ARG A 391 2.26 61.43 34.85
N ARG A 392 3.57 61.61 35.04
CA ARG A 392 4.56 60.51 34.99
C ARG A 392 4.37 59.47 36.09
N VAL A 393 3.99 59.87 37.30
CA VAL A 393 3.68 58.91 38.39
C VAL A 393 2.47 58.05 38.01
N GLN A 394 1.38 58.67 37.52
CA GLN A 394 0.16 57.94 37.11
C GLN A 394 0.43 56.94 35.96
N GLU A 395 1.23 57.34 34.97
CA GLU A 395 1.58 56.49 33.83
C GLU A 395 2.44 55.29 34.26
N ALA A 396 3.44 55.49 35.13
CA ALA A 396 4.26 54.42 35.68
C ALA A 396 3.46 53.48 36.61
N GLU A 397 2.51 54.01 37.39
CA GLU A 397 1.60 53.18 38.21
C GLU A 397 0.66 52.31 37.37
N LYS A 398 0.19 52.81 36.22
CA LYS A 398 -0.63 52.04 35.27
C LYS A 398 0.14 50.84 34.71
N SER A 399 1.34 51.06 34.15
CA SER A 399 2.18 49.98 33.62
C SER A 399 2.55 48.95 34.69
N LEU A 400 2.80 49.40 35.93
CA LEU A 400 3.06 48.53 37.08
C LEU A 400 1.82 47.75 37.55
N ALA A 401 0.60 48.19 37.23
CA ALA A 401 -0.63 47.42 37.47
C ALA A 401 -0.86 46.37 36.36
N GLU A 402 -0.59 46.72 35.11
CA GLU A 402 -0.72 45.82 33.95
C GLU A 402 0.23 44.61 34.08
N ALA A 403 1.51 44.83 34.35
CA ALA A 403 2.48 43.74 34.58
C ALA A 403 2.14 42.85 35.80
N ARG A 404 1.42 43.37 36.81
CA ARG A 404 0.92 42.55 37.93
C ARG A 404 -0.25 41.67 37.52
N GLY A 405 -1.09 42.12 36.59
CA GLY A 405 -2.17 41.31 36.01
C GLY A 405 -1.61 40.10 35.27
N GLU A 406 -0.64 40.30 34.39
CA GLU A 406 0.04 39.23 33.64
C GLU A 406 0.69 38.19 34.56
N ILE A 407 1.48 38.65 35.55
CA ILE A 407 2.12 37.76 36.54
C ILE A 407 1.09 37.02 37.41
N THR A 408 -0.12 37.55 37.59
CA THR A 408 -1.21 36.86 38.31
C THR A 408 -1.87 35.80 37.41
N SER A 409 -2.08 36.09 36.12
CA SER A 409 -2.56 35.13 35.12
C SER A 409 -1.61 33.93 34.97
N LEU A 410 -0.31 34.20 34.80
CA LEU A 410 0.74 33.18 34.68
C LEU A 410 0.83 32.29 35.94
N LYS A 411 0.62 32.85 37.14
CA LYS A 411 0.58 32.07 38.38
C LYS A 411 -0.63 31.14 38.46
N ASN A 412 -1.80 31.61 38.04
CA ASN A 412 -3.00 30.76 38.03
C ASN A 412 -2.80 29.58 37.07
N GLN A 413 -2.30 29.85 35.86
CA GLN A 413 -1.93 28.82 34.88
C GLN A 413 -0.88 27.83 35.45
N LEU A 414 0.13 28.32 36.16
CA LEU A 414 1.13 27.46 36.82
C LEU A 414 0.49 26.55 37.88
N THR A 415 -0.41 27.06 38.74
CA THR A 415 -1.09 26.22 39.73
C THR A 415 -2.04 25.19 39.11
N GLU A 416 -2.64 25.51 37.96
CA GLU A 416 -3.48 24.58 37.21
C GLU A 416 -2.65 23.46 36.55
N MET A 417 -1.47 23.81 35.99
CA MET A 417 -0.46 22.86 35.53
C MET A 417 0.06 21.98 36.67
N GLU A 418 0.42 22.52 37.83
CA GLU A 418 0.86 21.76 39.01
C GLU A 418 -0.22 20.76 39.45
N SER A 419 -1.49 21.16 39.46
CA SER A 419 -2.62 20.26 39.76
C SER A 419 -2.79 19.13 38.74
N THR A 420 -2.36 19.37 37.48
CA THR A 420 -2.45 18.43 36.37
C THR A 420 -1.28 17.45 36.36
N ILE A 421 -0.07 17.94 36.62
CA ILE A 421 1.13 17.13 36.86
C ILE A 421 0.89 16.17 38.02
N LEU A 422 0.35 16.65 39.14
CA LEU A 422 0.03 15.78 40.29
C LEU A 422 -0.99 14.68 39.94
N LYS A 423 -1.96 14.94 39.07
CA LYS A 423 -2.89 13.90 38.56
C LYS A 423 -2.17 12.91 37.63
N GLN A 424 -1.26 13.39 36.79
CA GLN A 424 -0.47 12.55 35.89
C GLN A 424 0.53 11.67 36.63
N ASP A 425 1.25 12.19 37.63
CA ASP A 425 2.17 11.42 38.48
C ASP A 425 1.45 10.29 39.24
N ASN A 426 0.22 10.55 39.73
CA ASN A 426 -0.62 9.50 40.34
C ASN A 426 -1.10 8.44 39.32
N LYS A 427 -1.26 8.80 38.05
CA LYS A 427 -1.53 7.82 36.98
C LYS A 427 -0.27 7.04 36.59
N ILE A 428 0.89 7.70 36.56
CA ILE A 428 2.20 7.10 36.28
C ILE A 428 2.63 6.14 37.40
N SER A 429 2.36 6.45 38.67
CA SER A 429 2.66 5.55 39.79
C SER A 429 1.82 4.26 39.72
N HIS A 430 0.53 4.37 39.37
CA HIS A 430 -0.35 3.22 39.14
C HIS A 430 0.13 2.36 37.95
N LEU A 431 0.41 3.00 36.79
CA LEU A 431 0.96 2.31 35.62
C LEU A 431 2.32 1.67 35.88
N ARG A 432 3.16 2.24 36.77
CA ARG A 432 4.40 1.59 37.24
C ARG A 432 4.10 0.32 38.03
N THR A 433 3.15 0.33 38.97
CA THR A 433 2.78 -0.88 39.72
C THR A 433 2.20 -1.99 38.84
N GLU A 434 1.40 -1.62 37.83
CA GLU A 434 0.86 -2.56 36.85
C GLU A 434 1.97 -3.15 35.96
N ASN A 435 2.90 -2.32 35.48
CA ASN A 435 4.06 -2.76 34.69
C ASN A 435 4.98 -3.70 35.48
N THR A 436 5.18 -3.48 36.79
CA THR A 436 5.91 -4.44 37.65
C THR A 436 5.22 -5.80 37.68
N SER A 437 3.90 -5.85 37.86
CA SER A 437 3.15 -7.12 37.85
C SER A 437 3.20 -7.83 36.49
N LEU A 438 3.13 -7.08 35.38
CA LEU A 438 3.30 -7.61 34.03
C LEU A 438 4.73 -8.13 33.78
N GLN A 439 5.75 -7.51 34.37
CA GLN A 439 7.14 -8.01 34.30
C GLN A 439 7.33 -9.32 35.11
N GLU A 440 6.68 -9.45 36.27
CA GLU A 440 6.66 -10.71 37.03
C GLU A 440 5.97 -11.83 36.23
N GLN A 441 4.81 -11.56 35.62
CA GLN A 441 4.11 -12.49 34.72
C GLN A 441 4.94 -12.86 33.48
N LEU A 442 5.64 -11.88 32.87
CA LEU A 442 6.53 -12.13 31.75
C LEU A 442 7.74 -13.01 32.16
N SER A 443 8.22 -12.87 33.40
CA SER A 443 9.32 -13.70 33.92
C SER A 443 8.90 -15.17 34.11
N SER A 444 7.68 -15.42 34.60
CA SER A 444 7.16 -16.79 34.75
C SER A 444 6.82 -17.42 33.39
N SER A 445 6.27 -16.64 32.46
CA SER A 445 6.03 -17.07 31.07
C SER A 445 7.32 -17.45 30.34
N LYS A 446 8.39 -16.66 30.48
CA LYS A 446 9.72 -16.99 29.93
C LYS A 446 10.33 -18.26 30.53
N LYS A 447 10.10 -18.53 31.83
CA LYS A 447 10.51 -19.80 32.44
C LYS A 447 9.76 -20.98 31.84
N ALA A 448 8.44 -20.88 31.69
CA ALA A 448 7.62 -21.91 31.04
C ALA A 448 8.01 -22.13 29.56
N GLN A 449 8.40 -21.07 28.84
CA GLN A 449 8.95 -21.18 27.48
C GLN A 449 10.26 -21.99 27.46
N GLY A 450 11.21 -21.70 28.35
CA GLY A 450 12.47 -22.47 28.45
C GLY A 450 12.24 -23.96 28.75
N GLU A 451 11.31 -24.27 29.66
CA GLU A 451 10.89 -25.65 29.95
C GLU A 451 10.21 -26.35 28.77
N ALA A 452 9.61 -25.60 27.83
CA ALA A 452 9.05 -26.14 26.59
C ALA A 452 10.11 -26.32 25.49
N GLU A 453 11.07 -25.40 25.38
CA GLU A 453 12.21 -25.48 24.46
C GLU A 453 13.12 -26.68 24.80
N GLU A 454 13.34 -26.97 26.08
CA GLU A 454 14.09 -28.15 26.54
C GLU A 454 13.36 -29.46 26.15
N ARG A 455 12.03 -29.52 26.31
CA ARG A 455 11.21 -30.66 25.85
C ARG A 455 11.23 -30.83 24.34
N LEU A 456 11.20 -29.74 23.58
CA LEU A 456 11.35 -29.77 22.12
C LEU A 456 12.72 -30.27 21.70
N SER A 457 13.80 -29.89 22.40
CA SER A 457 15.15 -30.42 22.18
C SER A 457 15.20 -31.93 22.39
N GLN A 458 14.65 -32.41 23.50
CA GLN A 458 14.57 -33.84 23.83
C GLN A 458 13.75 -34.64 22.79
N MET A 459 12.58 -34.12 22.41
CA MET A 459 11.72 -34.74 21.38
C MET A 459 12.39 -34.78 19.99
N ASN A 460 13.19 -33.77 19.65
CA ASN A 460 13.98 -33.78 18.41
C ASN A 460 15.12 -34.81 18.43
N GLN A 461 15.72 -35.11 19.59
CA GLN A 461 16.66 -36.24 19.72
C GLN A 461 15.95 -37.59 19.55
N GLU A 462 14.76 -37.76 20.12
CA GLU A 462 13.94 -38.97 19.94
C GLU A 462 13.53 -39.17 18.47
N ILE A 463 13.03 -38.12 17.80
CA ILE A 463 12.73 -38.13 16.36
C ILE A 463 13.96 -38.49 15.52
N SER A 464 15.16 -38.02 15.91
CA SER A 464 16.42 -38.36 15.23
C SER A 464 16.80 -39.83 15.42
N SER A 465 16.56 -40.39 16.62
CA SER A 465 16.72 -41.82 16.93
C SER A 465 15.76 -42.69 16.11
N PHE A 466 14.47 -42.32 16.06
CA PHE A 466 13.48 -43.03 15.24
C PHE A 466 13.78 -42.96 13.74
N LYS A 467 14.31 -41.83 13.23
CA LYS A 467 14.77 -41.73 11.83
C LYS A 467 15.93 -42.69 11.53
N ALA A 468 16.88 -42.86 12.45
CA ALA A 468 17.96 -43.83 12.29
C ALA A 468 17.45 -45.29 12.31
N GLN A 469 16.49 -45.60 13.18
CA GLN A 469 15.82 -46.91 13.19
C GLN A 469 15.06 -47.18 11.88
N LEU A 470 14.34 -46.17 11.35
CA LEU A 470 13.64 -46.25 10.07
C LEU A 470 14.59 -46.51 8.89
N SER A 471 15.74 -45.82 8.82
CA SER A 471 16.77 -46.09 7.80
C SER A 471 17.20 -47.56 7.84
N LYS A 472 17.60 -48.05 9.01
CA LYS A 472 18.06 -49.42 9.20
C LYS A 472 16.99 -50.45 8.83
N THR A 473 15.73 -50.22 9.19
CA THR A 473 14.63 -51.12 8.79
C THR A 473 14.29 -51.04 7.29
N SER A 474 14.57 -49.92 6.62
CA SER A 474 14.48 -49.85 5.15
C SER A 474 15.60 -50.64 4.50
N GLU A 475 16.84 -50.50 4.98
CA GLU A 475 18.00 -51.27 4.49
C GLU A 475 17.78 -52.78 4.67
N GLU A 476 17.24 -53.22 5.81
CA GLU A 476 16.86 -54.61 6.07
C GLU A 476 15.72 -55.09 5.16
N LYS A 477 14.69 -54.26 4.92
CA LYS A 477 13.59 -54.53 4.00
C LYS A 477 14.09 -54.69 2.56
N ASP A 478 14.96 -53.80 2.09
CA ASP A 478 15.45 -53.81 0.71
C ASP A 478 16.41 -55.00 0.47
N ALA A 479 17.20 -55.37 1.48
CA ALA A 479 17.97 -56.62 1.47
C ALA A 479 17.07 -57.87 1.43
N LEU A 480 15.96 -57.89 2.19
CA LEU A 480 14.95 -58.95 2.13
C LEU A 480 14.26 -59.01 0.76
N HIS A 481 13.87 -57.86 0.20
CA HIS A 481 13.21 -57.80 -1.10
C HIS A 481 14.11 -58.37 -2.21
N LYS A 482 15.41 -58.04 -2.19
CA LYS A 482 16.39 -58.63 -3.10
C LYS A 482 16.55 -60.15 -2.90
N GLN A 483 16.53 -60.66 -1.66
CA GLN A 483 16.52 -62.11 -1.42
C GLN A 483 15.25 -62.80 -1.96
N PHE A 484 14.10 -62.11 -1.95
CA PHE A 484 12.87 -62.60 -2.59
C PHE A 484 13.00 -62.61 -4.11
N GLU A 485 13.50 -61.55 -4.76
CA GLU A 485 13.75 -61.55 -6.21
C GLU A 485 14.74 -62.66 -6.62
N ASP A 486 15.87 -62.77 -5.91
CA ASP A 486 16.90 -63.78 -6.19
C ASP A 486 16.41 -65.20 -5.89
N ARG A 487 15.33 -65.36 -5.11
CA ARG A 487 14.61 -66.63 -4.96
C ARG A 487 13.63 -66.86 -6.11
N GLU A 488 12.80 -65.87 -6.44
CA GLU A 488 11.82 -65.97 -7.53
C GLU A 488 12.50 -66.28 -8.88
N ARG A 489 13.67 -65.67 -9.16
CA ARG A 489 14.51 -66.00 -10.33
C ARG A 489 14.97 -67.47 -10.35
N ARG A 490 15.33 -68.04 -9.20
CA ARG A 490 15.73 -69.45 -9.07
C ARG A 490 14.54 -70.40 -9.21
N ASP A 491 13.46 -70.12 -8.48
CA ASP A 491 12.24 -70.91 -8.51
C ASP A 491 11.64 -70.90 -9.93
N LYS A 492 11.68 -69.77 -10.65
CA LYS A 492 11.33 -69.64 -12.07
C LYS A 492 12.26 -70.43 -12.99
N ALA A 493 13.58 -70.32 -12.85
CA ALA A 493 14.52 -71.10 -13.67
C ALA A 493 14.33 -72.62 -13.47
N GLN A 494 14.01 -73.06 -12.25
CA GLN A 494 13.72 -74.46 -11.95
C GLN A 494 12.37 -74.92 -12.53
N ILE A 495 11.34 -74.06 -12.54
CA ILE A 495 10.08 -74.31 -13.26
C ILE A 495 10.33 -74.44 -14.77
N ASP A 496 11.18 -73.60 -15.36
CA ASP A 496 11.47 -73.65 -16.80
C ASP A 496 12.28 -74.90 -17.18
N GLN A 497 13.23 -75.34 -16.33
CA GLN A 497 13.89 -76.65 -16.49
C GLN A 497 12.87 -77.80 -16.43
N LEU A 498 12.03 -77.85 -15.39
CA LEU A 498 11.02 -78.90 -15.25
C LEU A 498 10.01 -78.90 -16.41
N THR A 499 9.69 -77.72 -16.97
CA THR A 499 8.82 -77.59 -18.14
C THR A 499 9.48 -78.17 -19.40
N ALA A 500 10.80 -77.98 -19.57
CA ALA A 500 11.56 -78.60 -20.66
C ALA A 500 11.67 -80.13 -20.49
N GLU A 501 11.89 -80.63 -19.28
CA GLU A 501 11.92 -82.07 -18.96
C GLU A 501 10.56 -82.73 -19.22
N VAL A 502 9.45 -82.13 -18.76
CA VAL A 502 8.09 -82.59 -19.05
C VAL A 502 7.78 -82.58 -20.55
N SER A 503 8.27 -81.59 -21.29
CA SER A 503 8.11 -81.53 -22.75
C SER A 503 8.88 -82.65 -23.46
N SER A 504 10.10 -82.94 -23.02
CA SER A 504 10.91 -84.06 -23.51
C SER A 504 10.26 -85.42 -23.22
N LEU A 505 9.81 -85.64 -21.98
CA LEU A 505 9.09 -86.85 -21.57
C LEU A 505 7.78 -87.04 -22.34
N LYS A 506 7.05 -85.95 -22.60
CA LYS A 506 5.85 -86.00 -23.44
C LYS A 506 6.18 -86.43 -24.88
N GLN A 507 7.23 -85.87 -25.48
CA GLN A 507 7.64 -86.29 -26.83
C GLN A 507 8.13 -87.75 -26.89
N GLN A 508 8.78 -88.25 -25.83
CA GLN A 508 9.11 -89.67 -25.70
C GLN A 508 7.84 -90.55 -25.60
N LEU A 509 6.83 -90.11 -24.86
CA LEU A 509 5.54 -90.79 -24.75
C LEU A 509 4.78 -90.81 -26.09
N ASP A 510 4.72 -89.67 -26.79
CA ASP A 510 4.08 -89.55 -28.11
C ASP A 510 4.78 -90.47 -29.14
N ASN A 511 6.12 -90.53 -29.13
CA ASN A 511 6.89 -91.47 -29.96
C ASN A 511 6.55 -92.95 -29.63
N ALA A 512 6.50 -93.32 -28.34
CA ALA A 512 6.18 -94.68 -27.91
C ALA A 512 4.72 -95.08 -28.24
N ILE A 513 3.80 -94.11 -28.22
CA ILE A 513 2.41 -94.29 -28.68
C ILE A 513 2.38 -94.57 -30.20
N ASP A 514 3.18 -93.87 -31.00
CA ASP A 514 3.26 -94.11 -32.45
C ASP A 514 3.97 -95.43 -32.80
N GLU A 515 4.97 -95.87 -32.04
CA GLU A 515 5.53 -97.22 -32.15
C GLU A 515 4.50 -98.29 -31.77
N SER A 516 3.70 -98.05 -30.72
CA SER A 516 2.59 -98.94 -30.34
C SER A 516 1.52 -99.05 -31.44
N LYS A 517 1.18 -97.95 -32.12
CA LYS A 517 0.29 -97.97 -33.30
C LYS A 517 0.88 -98.81 -34.44
N ARG A 518 2.15 -98.62 -34.79
CA ARG A 518 2.83 -99.42 -35.83
C ARG A 518 2.86 -100.91 -35.48
N HIS A 519 3.05 -101.26 -34.20
CA HIS A 519 2.93 -102.64 -33.74
C HIS A 519 1.49 -103.18 -33.80
N ALA A 520 0.46 -102.35 -33.59
CA ALA A 520 -0.93 -102.75 -33.77
C ALA A 520 -1.27 -103.00 -35.25
N GLU A 521 -0.83 -102.11 -36.15
CA GLU A 521 -0.95 -102.26 -37.61
C GLU A 521 -0.25 -103.53 -38.09
N MET A 522 0.99 -103.77 -37.68
CA MET A 522 1.75 -104.98 -37.98
C MET A 522 1.08 -106.26 -37.47
N ASN A 523 0.44 -106.22 -36.29
CA ASN A 523 -0.32 -107.36 -35.76
C ASN A 523 -1.61 -107.63 -36.55
N GLU A 524 -2.27 -106.58 -37.07
CA GLU A 524 -3.46 -106.73 -37.90
C GLU A 524 -3.11 -107.19 -39.33
N ASP A 525 -1.94 -106.82 -39.87
CA ASP A 525 -1.41 -107.41 -41.11
C ASP A 525 -0.94 -108.86 -40.93
N LEU A 526 -0.34 -109.20 -39.77
CA LEU A 526 -0.07 -110.59 -39.40
C LEU A 526 -1.36 -111.42 -39.27
N ARG A 527 -2.46 -110.83 -38.79
CA ARG A 527 -3.80 -111.45 -38.82
C ARG A 527 -4.27 -111.70 -40.25
N LYS A 528 -4.22 -110.69 -41.13
CA LYS A 528 -4.60 -110.85 -42.55
C LYS A 528 -3.77 -111.94 -43.23
N ALA A 529 -2.46 -112.00 -42.97
CA ALA A 529 -1.58 -113.06 -43.48
C ALA A 529 -1.93 -114.45 -42.89
N SER A 530 -2.30 -114.53 -41.61
CA SER A 530 -2.79 -115.76 -40.97
C SER A 530 -4.11 -116.23 -41.58
N ASP A 531 -5.03 -115.29 -41.88
CA ASP A 531 -6.30 -115.58 -42.54
C ASP A 531 -6.15 -115.97 -44.02
N GLN A 532 -5.21 -115.35 -44.74
CA GLN A 532 -4.81 -115.78 -46.08
C GLN A 532 -4.21 -117.19 -46.05
N ASN A 533 -3.32 -117.49 -45.09
CA ASN A 533 -2.77 -118.84 -44.91
C ASN A 533 -3.87 -119.86 -44.54
N ARG A 534 -4.85 -119.48 -43.71
CA ARG A 534 -6.02 -120.30 -43.37
C ARG A 534 -6.91 -120.56 -44.59
N ALA A 535 -7.14 -119.55 -45.43
CA ALA A 535 -7.83 -119.71 -46.71
C ALA A 535 -7.05 -120.59 -47.70
N LEU A 536 -5.72 -120.46 -47.75
CA LEU A 536 -4.85 -121.28 -48.58
C LEU A 536 -4.83 -122.75 -48.12
N ILE A 537 -4.76 -122.99 -46.81
CA ILE A 537 -4.88 -124.35 -46.21
C ILE A 537 -6.24 -124.97 -46.52
N ASN A 538 -7.33 -124.19 -46.42
CA ASN A 538 -8.66 -124.66 -46.82
C ASN A 538 -8.70 -125.01 -48.32
N SER A 539 -8.18 -124.13 -49.18
CA SER A 539 -8.08 -124.35 -50.63
C SER A 539 -7.30 -125.63 -50.96
N LEU A 540 -6.11 -125.79 -50.38
CA LEU A 540 -5.26 -126.99 -50.50
C LEU A 540 -5.93 -128.24 -49.93
N THR A 541 -6.84 -128.11 -48.95
CA THR A 541 -7.60 -129.23 -48.40
C THR A 541 -8.74 -129.65 -49.33
N THR A 542 -9.46 -128.71 -49.96
CA THR A 542 -10.38 -129.03 -51.06
C THR A 542 -9.65 -129.58 -52.27
N GLU A 543 -8.50 -129.04 -52.64
CA GLU A 543 -7.70 -129.49 -53.77
C GLU A 543 -7.12 -130.89 -53.52
N LYS A 544 -6.66 -131.18 -52.31
CA LYS A 544 -6.33 -132.55 -51.88
C LYS A 544 -7.55 -133.48 -51.98
N GLY A 545 -8.73 -133.02 -51.59
CA GLY A 545 -9.98 -133.77 -51.74
C GLY A 545 -10.29 -134.10 -53.20
N THR A 546 -10.26 -133.11 -54.08
CA THR A 546 -10.49 -133.31 -55.52
C THR A 546 -9.38 -134.13 -56.17
N LEU A 547 -8.12 -134.04 -55.71
CA LEU A 547 -7.02 -134.90 -56.16
C LEU A 547 -7.17 -136.35 -55.69
N GLN A 548 -7.66 -136.61 -54.47
CA GLN A 548 -7.96 -137.97 -54.02
C GLN A 548 -9.16 -138.58 -54.78
N GLU A 549 -10.16 -137.77 -55.13
CA GLU A 549 -11.28 -138.21 -55.97
C GLU A 549 -10.90 -138.35 -57.46
N GLN A 550 -10.01 -137.50 -57.98
CA GLN A 550 -9.39 -137.68 -59.28
C GLN A 550 -8.49 -138.93 -59.30
N LEU A 551 -7.78 -139.26 -58.22
CA LEU A 551 -6.94 -140.45 -58.15
C LEU A 551 -7.78 -141.74 -58.17
N SER A 552 -8.93 -141.77 -57.46
CA SER A 552 -9.85 -142.91 -57.54
C SER A 552 -10.51 -143.01 -58.92
N LYS A 553 -10.96 -141.88 -59.49
CA LYS A 553 -11.54 -141.82 -60.84
C LYS A 553 -10.54 -142.17 -61.94
N THR A 554 -9.26 -141.76 -61.84
CA THR A 554 -8.22 -142.11 -62.81
C THR A 554 -7.74 -143.56 -62.69
N ASN A 555 -7.77 -144.16 -61.51
CA ASN A 555 -7.47 -145.59 -61.35
C ASN A 555 -8.57 -146.48 -61.97
N GLU A 556 -9.84 -146.05 -61.92
CA GLU A 556 -10.91 -146.66 -62.70
C GLU A 556 -10.87 -146.28 -64.19
N SER A 557 -10.50 -145.04 -64.54
CA SER A 557 -10.42 -144.62 -65.94
C SER A 557 -9.23 -145.24 -66.66
N PHE A 558 -8.14 -145.63 -65.99
CA PHE A 558 -7.04 -146.36 -66.63
C PHE A 558 -7.47 -147.76 -67.10
N LYS A 559 -8.30 -148.45 -66.30
CA LYS A 559 -8.89 -149.74 -66.70
C LYS A 559 -9.82 -149.62 -67.91
N ARG A 560 -10.50 -148.48 -68.05
CA ARG A 560 -11.44 -148.22 -69.17
C ARG A 560 -10.72 -147.66 -70.39
N ALA A 561 -9.76 -146.74 -70.22
CA ALA A 561 -8.91 -146.21 -71.29
C ALA A 561 -8.10 -147.32 -71.99
N LEU A 562 -7.67 -148.38 -71.28
CA LEU A 562 -7.03 -149.53 -71.93
C LEU A 562 -7.98 -150.31 -72.88
N ALA A 563 -9.30 -150.13 -72.74
CA ALA A 563 -10.31 -150.61 -73.68
C ALA A 563 -10.68 -149.53 -74.72
N ASP A 564 -10.95 -148.28 -74.29
CA ASP A 564 -11.48 -147.21 -75.12
C ASP A 564 -10.42 -146.53 -76.02
N GLN A 565 -9.14 -146.58 -75.67
CA GLN A 565 -8.04 -146.12 -76.53
C GLN A 565 -7.87 -147.00 -77.78
N LYS A 566 -8.47 -148.20 -77.81
CA LYS A 566 -8.64 -148.98 -79.05
C LYS A 566 -9.75 -148.46 -79.98
N ALA A 567 -10.66 -147.62 -79.47
CA ALA A 567 -11.83 -147.14 -80.20
C ALA A 567 -11.72 -145.65 -80.59
N GLN A 568 -11.13 -144.80 -79.74
CA GLN A 568 -11.23 -143.35 -79.89
C GLN A 568 -10.20 -142.71 -80.85
N ASN A 569 -9.27 -143.49 -81.39
CA ASN A 569 -8.26 -143.06 -82.39
C ASN A 569 -8.85 -142.76 -83.80
N LEU A 570 -10.17 -142.56 -83.91
CA LEU A 570 -10.93 -142.58 -85.17
C LEU A 570 -11.77 -141.31 -85.40
N ALA A 571 -11.82 -140.36 -84.45
CA ALA A 571 -12.85 -139.31 -84.47
C ALA A 571 -12.40 -137.93 -83.93
N LEU A 572 -11.88 -137.11 -84.85
CA LEU A 572 -11.90 -135.62 -84.87
C LEU A 572 -11.33 -134.87 -83.64
N GLU A 573 -10.26 -134.07 -83.72
CA GLU A 573 -9.69 -133.30 -84.85
C GLU A 573 -10.57 -132.14 -85.37
N LYS A 574 -11.47 -131.60 -84.54
CA LYS A 574 -12.25 -130.38 -84.87
C LYS A 574 -12.40 -129.39 -83.71
N GLU A 575 -12.74 -128.16 -84.11
CA GLU A 575 -13.31 -127.07 -83.28
C GLU A 575 -12.38 -126.48 -82.19
N VAL A 576 -11.15 -126.20 -82.64
CA VAL A 576 -10.06 -125.42 -82.01
C VAL A 576 -10.40 -123.96 -81.62
N ALA A 577 -11.53 -123.38 -82.03
CA ALA A 577 -11.55 -121.95 -82.42
C ALA A 577 -12.35 -120.97 -81.50
N GLN A 578 -11.70 -119.82 -81.20
CA GLN A 578 -12.26 -118.45 -81.21
C GLN A 578 -13.15 -117.98 -80.01
N LEU A 579 -12.87 -116.99 -79.11
CA LEU A 579 -11.91 -115.86 -78.87
C LEU A 579 -12.43 -114.38 -79.06
N ARG A 580 -12.53 -113.60 -77.93
CA ARG A 580 -12.15 -112.15 -77.67
C ARG A 580 -13.07 -110.88 -77.95
N THR A 581 -12.78 -109.75 -77.22
CA THR A 581 -12.94 -108.26 -77.48
C THR A 581 -14.20 -107.42 -77.13
N GLU A 582 -14.08 -106.07 -76.92
CA GLU A 582 -14.00 -105.31 -75.61
C GLU A 582 -14.08 -103.71 -75.72
N SER A 583 -14.37 -102.94 -74.61
CA SER A 583 -13.97 -101.52 -74.23
C SER A 583 -14.74 -100.14 -74.47
N HIS A 584 -14.66 -99.19 -73.47
CA HIS A 584 -14.29 -97.69 -73.47
C HIS A 584 -15.20 -96.39 -73.18
N ASP A 585 -14.50 -95.29 -72.70
CA ASP A 585 -14.70 -93.77 -72.60
C ASP A 585 -15.60 -93.00 -71.52
N MET A 586 -15.58 -91.66 -71.20
CA MET A 586 -14.55 -90.59 -70.82
C MET A 586 -15.16 -89.16 -70.38
N LYS A 587 -14.35 -88.05 -70.17
CA LYS A 587 -14.64 -86.54 -69.99
C LYS A 587 -15.10 -85.91 -68.60
N ASP A 588 -15.08 -84.59 -68.20
CA ASP A 588 -14.62 -83.20 -68.65
C ASP A 588 -14.44 -82.10 -67.49
N LEU A 589 -14.11 -80.77 -67.71
CA LEU A 589 -13.67 -79.75 -66.66
C LEU A 589 -13.77 -78.15 -66.86
N ARG A 590 -13.74 -77.34 -65.76
CA ARG A 590 -13.17 -75.92 -65.49
C ARG A 590 -13.85 -74.54 -65.90
N ARG A 591 -13.75 -73.47 -65.03
CA ARG A 591 -12.93 -72.17 -65.16
C ARG A 591 -13.21 -71.03 -64.10
N ARG A 592 -12.18 -70.19 -63.79
CA ARG A 592 -12.06 -68.96 -62.92
C ARG A 592 -12.77 -67.65 -63.45
N LEU A 593 -12.78 -66.44 -62.81
CA LEU A 593 -12.80 -65.87 -61.40
C LEU A 593 -12.31 -64.37 -61.35
N GLU A 594 -12.68 -63.60 -60.29
CA GLU A 594 -12.03 -62.37 -59.69
C GLU A 594 -12.22 -60.91 -60.24
N GLU A 595 -12.04 -59.91 -59.34
CA GLU A 595 -11.81 -58.42 -59.50
C GLU A 595 -12.95 -57.44 -59.97
N VAL A 596 -12.99 -56.10 -59.69
CA VAL A 596 -12.59 -55.21 -58.54
C VAL A 596 -13.15 -53.73 -58.64
N GLU A 597 -13.25 -52.99 -57.50
CA GLU A 597 -13.24 -51.50 -57.21
C GLU A 597 -14.30 -50.40 -57.60
N GLU A 598 -14.50 -49.48 -56.62
CA GLU A 598 -14.85 -48.03 -56.53
C GLU A 598 -15.52 -47.21 -57.68
N GLU A 599 -16.72 -46.62 -57.42
CA GLU A 599 -17.13 -45.25 -57.86
C GLU A 599 -18.53 -44.81 -57.34
N LYS A 600 -18.66 -43.76 -56.50
CA LYS A 600 -19.88 -42.87 -56.49
C LYS A 600 -19.74 -41.52 -55.76
N ARG A 601 -19.41 -40.45 -56.50
CA ARG A 601 -19.52 -39.04 -56.04
C ARG A 601 -20.72 -38.32 -56.68
N ILE A 602 -21.43 -37.54 -55.87
CA ILE A 602 -22.12 -36.24 -56.20
C ILE A 602 -23.20 -36.23 -57.31
N LEU A 603 -24.41 -35.77 -56.94
CA LEU A 603 -25.35 -34.87 -57.68
C LEU A 603 -26.70 -34.89 -56.89
N LEU A 604 -26.99 -33.90 -56.03
CA LEU A 604 -27.78 -32.66 -56.29
C LEU A 604 -29.22 -32.96 -56.78
N GLN A 605 -30.31 -32.37 -56.25
CA GLN A 605 -30.63 -30.93 -56.18
C GLN A 605 -32.06 -30.67 -55.60
N ASN A 606 -32.43 -29.39 -55.34
CA ASN A 606 -33.81 -28.79 -55.31
C ASN A 606 -34.74 -29.10 -54.10
N LEU A 607 -35.65 -28.19 -53.64
CA LEU A 607 -35.91 -26.76 -53.95
C LEU A 607 -36.48 -25.98 -52.72
N ALA A 608 -36.71 -24.67 -52.88
CA ALA A 608 -37.01 -23.66 -51.84
C ALA A 608 -38.49 -23.31 -51.61
N ALA A 609 -38.77 -22.65 -50.47
CA ALA A 609 -39.70 -21.51 -50.30
C ALA A 609 -39.36 -20.80 -48.94
N VAL A 610 -38.99 -19.51 -48.88
CA VAL A 610 -39.84 -18.30 -48.86
C VAL A 610 -40.85 -18.27 -47.69
N GLY A 611 -40.85 -17.30 -46.77
CA GLY A 611 -39.94 -16.16 -46.60
C GLY A 611 -40.46 -15.09 -45.63
N GLY A 612 -39.66 -14.05 -45.35
CA GLY A 612 -40.06 -12.89 -44.54
C GLY A 612 -39.04 -11.75 -44.67
N ARG A 613 -39.48 -10.52 -44.99
CA ARG A 613 -38.61 -9.35 -45.21
C ARG A 613 -38.63 -8.39 -44.00
N LEU A 614 -37.47 -7.77 -43.74
CA LEU A 614 -37.36 -6.49 -43.00
C LEU A 614 -38.27 -5.42 -43.67
N PRO A 615 -38.82 -4.45 -42.91
CA PRO A 615 -38.10 -3.20 -42.59
C PRO A 615 -38.50 -2.55 -41.23
N PRO A 616 -38.03 -1.34 -40.88
CA PRO A 616 -36.66 -0.83 -40.92
C PRO A 616 -36.21 -0.23 -39.57
N ALA A 617 -34.98 0.31 -39.56
CA ALA A 617 -34.37 1.23 -38.59
C ALA A 617 -35.24 1.88 -37.48
N ARG A 618 -34.78 1.72 -36.24
CA ARG A 618 -34.58 2.87 -35.34
C ARG A 618 -33.15 2.87 -34.82
N GLU A 619 -32.52 4.03 -34.91
CA GLU A 619 -31.38 4.37 -34.07
C GLU A 619 -31.94 4.71 -32.67
N ASP A 620 -31.29 4.19 -31.63
CA ASP A 620 -30.78 4.96 -30.48
C ASP A 620 -30.55 4.02 -29.26
N SER A 621 -29.33 4.07 -28.72
CA SER A 621 -28.94 3.53 -27.39
C SER A 621 -29.25 2.06 -27.07
N SER A 622 -28.50 1.11 -27.65
CA SER A 622 -28.29 -0.24 -27.08
C SER A 622 -26.86 -0.45 -26.59
N LEU A 623 -26.64 -1.32 -25.60
CA LEU A 623 -25.31 -1.57 -25.02
C LEU A 623 -24.26 -1.93 -26.08
N ILE A 624 -24.62 -2.81 -27.02
CA ILE A 624 -23.75 -3.22 -28.13
C ILE A 624 -23.45 -2.02 -29.06
N SER A 625 -24.43 -1.14 -29.33
CA SER A 625 -24.19 0.06 -30.15
C SER A 625 -23.23 1.06 -29.47
N SER A 626 -23.33 1.24 -28.16
CA SER A 626 -22.41 2.09 -27.39
C SER A 626 -21.00 1.49 -27.32
N ALA A 627 -20.88 0.16 -27.16
CA ALA A 627 -19.61 -0.57 -27.22
C ALA A 627 -19.00 -0.65 -28.63
N ILE A 628 -19.79 -0.37 -29.66
CA ILE A 628 -19.33 -0.18 -31.05
C ILE A 628 -18.79 1.24 -31.23
N GLN A 629 -19.40 2.24 -30.59
CA GLN A 629 -19.07 3.67 -30.72
C GLN A 629 -17.97 4.16 -29.77
N GLY A 630 -17.78 3.51 -28.61
CA GLY A 630 -16.89 3.97 -27.54
C GLY A 630 -17.55 4.90 -26.51
N ASP A 631 -18.88 5.04 -26.54
CA ASP A 631 -19.62 5.89 -25.61
C ASP A 631 -19.80 5.22 -24.25
N LEU A 632 -18.83 5.45 -23.35
CA LEU A 632 -18.84 4.99 -21.96
C LEU A 632 -20.06 5.49 -21.17
N ASN A 633 -20.63 6.65 -21.50
CA ASN A 633 -21.73 7.24 -20.74
C ASN A 633 -23.06 6.53 -21.05
N THR A 634 -23.37 6.29 -22.32
CA THR A 634 -24.54 5.47 -22.69
C THR A 634 -24.31 4.00 -22.35
N LEU A 635 -23.06 3.50 -22.38
CA LEU A 635 -22.72 2.13 -21.99
C LEU A 635 -22.95 1.86 -20.50
N ARG A 636 -22.52 2.77 -19.60
CA ARG A 636 -22.81 2.70 -18.15
C ARG A 636 -24.31 2.62 -17.84
N ARG A 637 -25.16 3.18 -18.71
CA ARG A 637 -26.63 3.21 -18.52
C ARG A 637 -27.37 1.97 -19.02
N HIS A 638 -26.69 1.03 -19.66
CA HIS A 638 -27.29 -0.17 -20.26
C HIS A 638 -26.57 -1.47 -19.86
N LEU A 639 -25.85 -1.49 -18.73
CA LEU A 639 -25.11 -2.67 -18.25
C LEU A 639 -26.04 -3.84 -17.85
N ASP A 640 -27.34 -3.58 -17.68
CA ASP A 640 -28.40 -4.60 -17.57
C ASP A 640 -28.51 -5.49 -18.83
N GLN A 641 -28.05 -4.99 -19.98
CA GLN A 641 -28.04 -5.72 -21.26
C GLN A 641 -26.78 -6.57 -21.46
N ALA A 642 -25.88 -6.65 -20.46
CA ALA A 642 -24.62 -7.38 -20.59
C ALA A 642 -24.86 -8.89 -20.82
N GLY A 643 -24.04 -9.48 -21.71
CA GLY A 643 -24.17 -10.86 -22.14
C GLY A 643 -25.20 -11.10 -23.24
N GLN A 644 -26.00 -10.08 -23.61
CA GLN A 644 -26.80 -10.12 -24.84
C GLN A 644 -25.89 -10.25 -26.07
N LYS A 645 -26.43 -10.89 -27.11
CA LYS A 645 -25.71 -11.21 -28.35
C LYS A 645 -26.45 -10.67 -29.55
N ASP A 646 -25.72 -10.09 -30.50
CA ASP A 646 -26.26 -9.67 -31.79
C ASP A 646 -26.59 -10.85 -32.71
N SER A 647 -27.08 -10.58 -33.91
CA SER A 647 -27.42 -11.59 -34.93
C SER A 647 -26.22 -12.40 -35.46
N SER A 648 -24.98 -12.05 -35.09
CA SER A 648 -23.76 -12.83 -35.36
C SER A 648 -23.28 -13.64 -34.15
N GLY A 649 -23.93 -13.47 -33.00
CA GLY A 649 -23.56 -14.08 -31.72
C GLY A 649 -22.56 -13.26 -30.90
N MET A 650 -22.16 -12.07 -31.34
CA MET A 650 -21.16 -11.25 -30.64
C MET A 650 -21.80 -10.42 -29.52
N THR A 651 -21.09 -10.29 -28.40
CA THR A 651 -21.48 -9.45 -27.25
C THR A 651 -20.83 -8.06 -27.33
N ALA A 652 -21.21 -7.15 -26.44
CA ALA A 652 -20.69 -5.78 -26.43
C ALA A 652 -19.16 -5.73 -26.21
N LEU A 653 -18.63 -6.57 -25.31
CA LEU A 653 -17.20 -6.74 -25.04
C LEU A 653 -16.43 -7.23 -26.27
N MET A 654 -17.01 -8.14 -27.07
CA MET A 654 -16.37 -8.65 -28.29
C MET A 654 -16.24 -7.55 -29.35
N HIS A 655 -17.27 -6.70 -29.52
CA HIS A 655 -17.20 -5.53 -30.39
C HIS A 655 -16.15 -4.51 -29.92
N ALA A 656 -16.14 -4.19 -28.63
CA ALA A 656 -15.15 -3.27 -28.04
C ALA A 656 -13.71 -3.81 -28.18
N ALA A 657 -13.50 -5.11 -27.93
CA ALA A 657 -12.22 -5.78 -28.05
C ALA A 657 -11.73 -5.87 -29.51
N SER A 658 -12.63 -6.15 -30.46
CA SER A 658 -12.36 -6.13 -31.91
C SER A 658 -11.96 -4.72 -32.40
N ARG A 659 -12.47 -3.68 -31.75
CA ARG A 659 -12.22 -2.25 -32.06
C ARG A 659 -11.08 -1.61 -31.26
N GLY A 660 -10.50 -2.30 -30.28
CA GLY A 660 -9.40 -1.78 -29.46
C GLY A 660 -9.83 -0.74 -28.41
N GLN A 661 -11.09 -0.76 -27.98
CA GLN A 661 -11.64 0.22 -27.03
C GLN A 661 -11.31 -0.16 -25.59
N THR A 662 -10.05 0.06 -25.17
CA THR A 662 -9.49 -0.40 -23.88
C THR A 662 -10.39 -0.12 -22.67
N GLU A 663 -10.95 1.09 -22.54
CA GLU A 663 -11.77 1.46 -21.37
C GLU A 663 -13.17 0.82 -21.36
N VAL A 664 -13.77 0.61 -22.53
CA VAL A 664 -15.00 -0.19 -22.65
C VAL A 664 -14.71 -1.66 -22.32
N VAL A 665 -13.55 -2.18 -22.76
CA VAL A 665 -13.08 -3.52 -22.40
C VAL A 665 -12.83 -3.66 -20.90
N ARG A 666 -12.30 -2.64 -20.20
CA ARG A 666 -12.19 -2.66 -18.73
C ARG A 666 -13.55 -2.81 -18.04
N LEU A 667 -14.55 -2.03 -18.49
CA LEU A 667 -15.88 -1.97 -17.88
C LEU A 667 -16.73 -3.21 -18.17
N LEU A 668 -16.65 -3.77 -19.38
CA LEU A 668 -17.44 -4.95 -19.76
C LEU A 668 -16.76 -6.29 -19.45
N ARG A 669 -15.43 -6.36 -19.31
CA ARG A 669 -14.73 -7.62 -19.00
C ARG A 669 -15.31 -8.35 -17.77
N PRO A 670 -15.60 -7.70 -16.63
CA PRO A 670 -16.15 -8.40 -15.47
C PRO A 670 -17.57 -8.95 -15.67
N LEU A 671 -18.29 -8.50 -16.72
CA LEU A 671 -19.65 -8.92 -17.03
C LEU A 671 -19.72 -9.97 -18.15
N GLU A 672 -18.84 -9.87 -19.15
CA GLU A 672 -18.92 -10.65 -20.39
C GLU A 672 -17.68 -11.50 -20.70
N ALA A 673 -16.67 -11.54 -19.82
CA ALA A 673 -15.50 -12.40 -20.03
C ALA A 673 -15.88 -13.88 -20.16
N ARG A 674 -15.08 -14.62 -20.94
CA ARG A 674 -15.24 -16.06 -21.24
C ARG A 674 -16.47 -16.40 -22.09
N LEU A 675 -17.36 -15.45 -22.38
CA LEU A 675 -18.42 -15.66 -23.37
C LEU A 675 -17.83 -15.89 -24.77
N GLN A 676 -18.58 -16.64 -25.58
CA GLN A 676 -18.19 -17.03 -26.95
C GLN A 676 -19.25 -16.67 -27.99
N ASP A 677 -18.80 -16.26 -29.18
CA ASP A 677 -19.67 -15.99 -30.34
C ASP A 677 -20.11 -17.26 -31.09
N GLY A 678 -20.79 -17.08 -32.24
CA GLY A 678 -21.26 -18.19 -33.08
C GLY A 678 -20.18 -19.13 -33.61
N ARG A 679 -18.89 -18.73 -33.61
CA ARG A 679 -17.72 -19.56 -33.97
C ARG A 679 -17.01 -20.14 -32.76
N GLY A 680 -17.37 -19.74 -31.54
CA GLY A 680 -16.60 -20.03 -30.34
C GLY A 680 -15.54 -18.98 -30.00
N TRP A 681 -15.49 -17.82 -30.69
CA TRP A 681 -14.47 -16.82 -30.40
C TRP A 681 -14.81 -16.01 -29.14
N THR A 682 -13.80 -15.81 -28.29
CA THR A 682 -13.89 -14.97 -27.09
C THR A 682 -13.46 -13.53 -27.39
N ALA A 683 -13.62 -12.62 -26.42
CA ALA A 683 -13.18 -11.24 -26.57
C ALA A 683 -11.66 -11.12 -26.82
N LEU A 684 -10.84 -11.97 -26.18
CA LEU A 684 -9.40 -12.05 -26.40
C LEU A 684 -9.08 -12.44 -27.85
N MET A 685 -9.81 -13.40 -28.45
CA MET A 685 -9.59 -13.80 -29.85
C MET A 685 -9.89 -12.65 -30.81
N HIS A 686 -10.95 -11.88 -30.55
CA HIS A 686 -11.25 -10.64 -31.27
C HIS A 686 -10.18 -9.56 -31.07
N ALA A 687 -9.67 -9.38 -29.84
CA ALA A 687 -8.57 -8.47 -29.54
C ALA A 687 -7.24 -8.88 -30.23
N VAL A 688 -6.98 -10.19 -30.37
CA VAL A 688 -5.82 -10.73 -31.10
C VAL A 688 -6.00 -10.55 -32.62
N GLY A 689 -7.21 -10.75 -33.15
CA GLY A 689 -7.53 -10.61 -34.58
C GLY A 689 -7.38 -9.17 -35.09
N GLY A 690 -7.94 -8.18 -34.38
CA GLY A 690 -7.61 -6.77 -34.61
C GLY A 690 -6.17 -6.43 -34.19
N GLY A 691 -5.66 -7.17 -33.21
CA GLY A 691 -4.32 -7.11 -32.66
C GLY A 691 -4.08 -5.85 -31.85
N HIS A 692 -4.91 -5.66 -30.82
CA HIS A 692 -4.96 -4.51 -29.92
C HIS A 692 -4.26 -4.85 -28.60
N GLU A 693 -2.99 -4.44 -28.47
CA GLU A 693 -2.06 -4.88 -27.42
C GLU A 693 -2.60 -4.69 -25.98
N GLU A 694 -3.27 -3.57 -25.69
CA GLU A 694 -3.85 -3.29 -24.37
C GLU A 694 -5.05 -4.18 -24.05
N CYS A 695 -5.96 -4.36 -25.01
CA CYS A 695 -7.12 -5.23 -24.86
C CYS A 695 -6.70 -6.69 -24.67
N VAL A 696 -5.67 -7.15 -25.41
CA VAL A 696 -5.04 -8.46 -25.16
C VAL A 696 -4.51 -8.54 -23.73
N GLY A 697 -3.80 -7.52 -23.24
CA GLY A 697 -3.29 -7.46 -21.87
C GLY A 697 -4.36 -7.50 -20.77
N LEU A 698 -5.56 -6.97 -21.03
CA LEU A 698 -6.70 -7.02 -20.12
C LEU A 698 -7.43 -8.38 -20.10
N LEU A 699 -7.39 -9.11 -21.22
CA LEU A 699 -8.20 -10.32 -21.47
C LEU A 699 -7.40 -11.64 -21.41
N LEU A 700 -6.14 -11.62 -20.98
CA LEU A 700 -5.23 -12.79 -20.94
C LEU A 700 -5.77 -14.05 -20.23
N LEU A 701 -6.79 -13.93 -19.37
CA LEU A 701 -7.41 -15.06 -18.66
C LEU A 701 -8.43 -15.85 -19.51
N GLU A 702 -8.66 -15.42 -20.75
CA GLU A 702 -9.36 -16.20 -21.77
C GLU A 702 -8.40 -17.03 -22.65
N ARG A 703 -7.06 -16.90 -22.49
CA ARG A 703 -6.05 -17.54 -23.37
C ARG A 703 -6.29 -19.02 -23.60
N ASP A 704 -6.64 -19.71 -22.53
CA ASP A 704 -6.70 -21.17 -22.46
C ASP A 704 -8.08 -21.72 -22.93
N LEU A 705 -9.02 -20.83 -23.28
CA LEU A 705 -10.28 -21.15 -23.96
C LEU A 705 -10.05 -21.44 -25.44
N LYS A 706 -10.92 -22.27 -26.02
CA LYS A 706 -10.83 -22.75 -27.40
C LYS A 706 -12.07 -22.41 -28.21
N ASP A 707 -11.89 -22.06 -29.47
CA ASP A 707 -12.99 -21.93 -30.43
C ASP A 707 -13.53 -23.30 -30.88
N ARG A 708 -14.56 -23.31 -31.75
CA ARG A 708 -15.16 -24.55 -32.26
C ARG A 708 -14.24 -25.38 -33.16
N GLU A 709 -13.12 -24.82 -33.60
CA GLU A 709 -12.07 -25.52 -34.34
C GLU A 709 -10.94 -26.03 -33.40
N GLY A 710 -11.07 -25.79 -32.09
CA GLY A 710 -10.13 -26.23 -31.06
C GLY A 710 -8.94 -25.28 -30.83
N ARG A 711 -8.93 -24.10 -31.47
CA ARG A 711 -7.83 -23.13 -31.44
C ARG A 711 -7.88 -22.24 -30.20
N THR A 712 -6.72 -22.00 -29.60
CA THR A 712 -6.52 -20.99 -28.55
C THR A 712 -6.30 -19.60 -29.15
N ALA A 713 -6.28 -18.56 -28.30
CA ALA A 713 -5.90 -17.22 -28.72
C ALA A 713 -4.44 -17.12 -29.25
N GLU A 714 -3.54 -18.02 -28.84
CA GLU A 714 -2.19 -18.07 -29.39
C GLU A 714 -2.18 -18.71 -30.79
N ASP A 715 -2.99 -19.74 -31.04
CA ASP A 715 -3.15 -20.34 -32.37
C ASP A 715 -3.74 -19.33 -33.38
N VAL A 716 -4.72 -18.53 -32.94
CA VAL A 716 -5.27 -17.41 -33.72
C VAL A 716 -4.19 -16.36 -34.03
N ALA A 717 -3.31 -16.04 -33.06
CA ALA A 717 -2.19 -15.12 -33.29
C ALA A 717 -1.15 -15.66 -34.29
N ASN A 718 -0.89 -16.97 -34.24
CA ASN A 718 0.08 -17.65 -35.10
C ASN A 718 -0.42 -17.84 -36.55
N GLY A 719 -1.74 -17.81 -36.77
CA GLY A 719 -2.36 -17.92 -38.10
C GLY A 719 -2.40 -16.61 -38.93
N LEU A 720 -1.94 -15.49 -38.38
CA LEU A 720 -2.00 -14.18 -39.05
C LEU A 720 -0.78 -13.94 -39.98
N PRO A 721 -0.95 -13.31 -41.17
CA PRO A 721 0.10 -13.24 -42.20
C PRO A 721 1.40 -12.54 -41.78
N ASP A 722 1.29 -11.55 -40.89
CA ASP A 722 2.41 -10.95 -40.17
C ASP A 722 2.09 -11.04 -38.67
N GLY A 723 2.57 -12.12 -38.03
CA GLY A 723 2.38 -12.34 -36.59
C GLY A 723 2.93 -11.15 -35.80
N LYS A 724 2.05 -10.30 -35.25
CA LYS A 724 2.42 -9.04 -34.58
C LYS A 724 3.41 -9.34 -33.45
N LYS A 725 4.70 -9.05 -33.65
CA LYS A 725 5.84 -9.49 -32.82
C LYS A 725 5.78 -9.12 -31.33
N LYS A 726 4.78 -8.34 -30.92
CA LYS A 726 4.50 -7.94 -29.54
C LYS A 726 3.36 -8.73 -28.88
N ILE A 727 2.42 -9.31 -29.65
CA ILE A 727 1.23 -9.98 -29.11
C ILE A 727 1.53 -11.40 -28.60
N THR A 728 2.25 -12.22 -29.37
CA THR A 728 2.63 -13.57 -28.92
C THR A 728 3.42 -13.55 -27.60
N PRO A 729 4.36 -12.61 -27.37
CA PRO A 729 4.97 -12.40 -26.05
C PRO A 729 4.00 -12.02 -24.92
N LEU A 730 2.93 -11.26 -25.21
CA LEU A 730 1.91 -10.90 -24.22
C LEU A 730 1.05 -12.12 -23.84
N LEU A 731 0.64 -12.94 -24.81
CA LEU A 731 -0.13 -14.18 -24.57
C LEU A 731 0.66 -15.19 -23.73
N ARG A 732 1.97 -15.31 -23.99
CA ARG A 732 2.90 -16.18 -23.23
C ARG A 732 3.24 -15.67 -21.83
N LYS A 733 2.76 -14.50 -21.43
CA LYS A 733 2.92 -13.99 -20.05
C LYS A 733 2.08 -14.85 -19.10
N LYS A 734 2.72 -15.56 -18.18
CA LYS A 734 2.01 -16.19 -17.05
C LYS A 734 1.35 -15.09 -16.22
N VAL A 735 0.03 -15.14 -16.13
CA VAL A 735 -0.75 -14.38 -15.15
C VAL A 735 -0.85 -15.28 -13.92
N HIS A 736 -0.30 -14.83 -12.79
CA HIS A 736 -0.48 -15.51 -11.51
C HIS A 736 -1.74 -14.93 -10.86
N LEU A 737 -2.73 -15.79 -10.67
CA LEU A 737 -3.84 -15.58 -9.76
C LEU A 737 -3.55 -16.38 -8.47
N PRO A 738 -4.13 -16.02 -7.32
CA PRO A 738 -4.09 -16.89 -6.16
C PRO A 738 -4.89 -18.17 -6.47
N ASP A 739 -4.37 -19.30 -6.02
CA ASP A 739 -5.16 -20.52 -5.91
C ASP A 739 -6.23 -20.32 -4.82
N LEU A 740 -7.43 -20.85 -5.03
CA LEU A 740 -8.54 -20.74 -4.08
C LEU A 740 -8.68 -22.05 -3.26
N PRO A 741 -9.07 -21.98 -1.98
CA PRO A 741 -9.43 -23.15 -1.19
C PRO A 741 -10.52 -24.01 -1.87
N ASP A 742 -10.56 -25.31 -1.55
CA ASP A 742 -11.50 -26.26 -2.17
C ASP A 742 -12.98 -25.86 -1.96
N GLU A 743 -13.31 -25.22 -0.83
CA GLU A 743 -14.64 -24.65 -0.54
C GLU A 743 -15.05 -23.54 -1.53
N LEU A 744 -14.06 -22.87 -2.14
CA LEU A 744 -14.24 -21.81 -3.13
C LEU A 744 -13.94 -22.26 -4.57
N SER A 745 -13.69 -23.55 -4.80
CA SER A 745 -13.51 -24.15 -6.14
C SER A 745 -14.69 -23.91 -7.11
N SER A 746 -15.88 -23.60 -6.58
CA SER A 746 -17.07 -23.18 -7.34
C SER A 746 -16.96 -21.78 -7.97
N PHE A 747 -15.94 -20.99 -7.59
CA PHE A 747 -15.67 -19.66 -8.15
C PHE A 747 -14.45 -19.69 -9.07
N GLN A 748 -14.62 -19.20 -10.30
CA GLN A 748 -13.55 -19.07 -11.27
C GLN A 748 -13.13 -17.60 -11.37
N LEU A 749 -11.88 -17.29 -11.01
CA LEU A 749 -11.31 -15.95 -11.11
C LEU A 749 -11.18 -15.52 -12.59
N THR A 750 -11.75 -14.38 -12.94
CA THR A 750 -11.82 -13.83 -14.31
C THR A 750 -10.94 -12.60 -14.54
N GLY A 751 -10.37 -12.01 -13.48
CA GLY A 751 -9.52 -10.82 -13.58
C GLY A 751 -9.09 -10.30 -12.22
N ARG A 752 -8.04 -9.48 -12.19
CA ARG A 752 -7.82 -8.55 -11.06
C ARG A 752 -8.57 -7.25 -11.35
N LEU A 753 -9.33 -6.77 -10.38
CA LEU A 753 -10.01 -5.48 -10.41
C LEU A 753 -9.11 -4.40 -9.79
N GLY A 754 -8.55 -4.65 -8.60
CA GLY A 754 -7.66 -3.70 -7.92
C GLY A 754 -6.87 -4.32 -6.76
N ARG A 755 -6.07 -3.51 -6.09
CA ARG A 755 -5.49 -3.80 -4.76
C ARG A 755 -5.70 -2.57 -3.89
N GLY A 756 -6.45 -2.71 -2.81
CA GLY A 756 -6.70 -1.66 -1.83
C GLY A 756 -5.82 -1.83 -0.59
N THR A 757 -6.04 -0.99 0.42
CA THR A 757 -5.36 -1.07 1.72
C THR A 757 -5.56 -2.42 2.40
N PHE A 758 -6.76 -3.00 2.25
CA PHE A 758 -7.20 -4.23 2.91
C PHE A 758 -7.11 -5.46 1.99
N GLY A 759 -6.10 -5.52 1.11
CA GLY A 759 -5.85 -6.67 0.24
C GLY A 759 -6.28 -6.50 -1.23
N THR A 760 -6.41 -7.63 -1.94
CA THR A 760 -6.52 -7.67 -3.41
C THR A 760 -7.93 -8.07 -3.86
N VAL A 761 -8.53 -7.31 -4.78
CA VAL A 761 -9.87 -7.59 -5.32
C VAL A 761 -9.78 -8.13 -6.74
N PHE A 762 -10.41 -9.27 -6.96
CA PHE A 762 -10.53 -9.98 -8.22
C PHE A 762 -11.99 -9.95 -8.69
N SER A 763 -12.22 -10.04 -10.00
CA SER A 763 -13.52 -10.45 -10.54
C SER A 763 -13.56 -11.98 -10.60
N ALA A 764 -14.71 -12.54 -10.30
CA ALA A 764 -14.95 -13.98 -10.26
C ALA A 764 -16.30 -14.30 -10.91
N TRP A 765 -16.50 -15.57 -11.27
CA TRP A 765 -17.76 -16.08 -11.79
C TRP A 765 -18.10 -17.43 -11.15
N SER A 766 -19.39 -17.69 -10.92
CA SER A 766 -19.90 -19.01 -10.52
C SER A 766 -21.27 -19.28 -11.17
N GLU A 767 -21.66 -20.54 -11.28
CA GLU A 767 -22.99 -20.92 -11.78
C GLU A 767 -24.14 -20.43 -10.86
N GLU A 768 -23.88 -20.34 -9.55
CA GLU A 768 -24.88 -19.97 -8.53
C GLU A 768 -25.13 -18.45 -8.46
N HIS A 769 -24.09 -17.63 -8.61
CA HIS A 769 -24.16 -16.17 -8.42
C HIS A 769 -23.92 -15.36 -9.70
N GLY A 770 -23.49 -15.99 -10.79
CA GLY A 770 -22.99 -15.28 -11.97
C GLY A 770 -21.70 -14.52 -11.66
N ASN A 771 -21.60 -13.28 -12.17
CA ASN A 771 -20.43 -12.42 -12.00
C ASN A 771 -20.42 -11.77 -10.60
N CYS A 772 -19.33 -11.96 -9.86
CA CYS A 772 -19.12 -11.45 -8.51
C CYS A 772 -17.72 -10.83 -8.37
N ALA A 773 -17.48 -10.14 -7.26
CA ALA A 773 -16.14 -9.76 -6.84
C ALA A 773 -15.65 -10.70 -5.72
N LEU A 774 -14.35 -10.99 -5.69
CA LEU A 774 -13.70 -11.79 -4.66
C LEU A 774 -12.51 -11.00 -4.11
N LYS A 775 -12.57 -10.65 -2.83
CA LYS A 775 -11.53 -9.92 -2.10
C LYS A 775 -10.72 -10.87 -1.23
N VAL A 776 -9.42 -10.90 -1.43
CA VAL A 776 -8.44 -11.66 -0.64
C VAL A 776 -7.79 -10.72 0.36
N VAL A 777 -7.85 -11.08 1.65
CA VAL A 777 -7.37 -10.29 2.79
C VAL A 777 -6.30 -11.11 3.52
N GLU A 778 -5.04 -10.80 3.23
CA GLU A 778 -3.86 -11.36 3.89
C GLU A 778 -3.79 -10.83 5.35
N TYR A 779 -3.70 -11.70 6.35
CA TYR A 779 -3.59 -11.33 7.78
C TYR A 779 -2.51 -12.09 8.58
N GLU A 780 -1.69 -12.94 7.96
CA GLU A 780 -0.62 -13.73 8.60
C GLU A 780 0.31 -12.90 9.51
N GLU A 781 0.70 -11.69 9.08
CA GLU A 781 1.60 -10.79 9.83
C GLU A 781 0.89 -10.00 10.96
N MET A 782 -0.40 -10.22 11.22
CA MET A 782 -1.21 -9.41 12.14
C MET A 782 -1.25 -9.96 13.57
N GLU A 783 -1.37 -9.06 14.55
CA GLU A 783 -1.56 -9.41 15.96
C GLU A 783 -2.88 -10.17 16.17
N ARG A 784 -2.87 -11.22 17.01
CA ARG A 784 -4.03 -12.10 17.22
C ARG A 784 -5.30 -11.35 17.67
N THR A 785 -5.15 -10.28 18.43
CA THR A 785 -6.25 -9.40 18.88
C THR A 785 -6.99 -8.72 17.71
N ILE A 786 -6.26 -8.40 16.63
CA ILE A 786 -6.79 -7.93 15.35
C ILE A 786 -7.53 -9.08 14.68
N VAL A 787 -6.87 -10.23 14.49
CA VAL A 787 -7.43 -11.39 13.77
C VAL A 787 -8.72 -11.90 14.42
N ASP A 788 -8.77 -11.98 15.75
CA ASP A 788 -9.98 -12.36 16.51
C ASP A 788 -11.10 -11.32 16.38
N SER A 789 -10.77 -10.04 16.17
CA SER A 789 -11.75 -8.99 15.85
C SER A 789 -12.23 -9.08 14.40
N LEU A 790 -11.33 -9.42 13.47
CA LEU A 790 -11.60 -9.58 12.04
C LEU A 790 -12.58 -10.73 11.82
N ARG A 791 -12.29 -11.88 12.43
CA ARG A 791 -13.16 -13.08 12.42
C ARG A 791 -14.55 -12.81 12.99
N ARG A 792 -14.65 -12.00 14.05
CA ARG A 792 -15.95 -11.59 14.62
C ARG A 792 -16.77 -10.72 13.67
N GLU A 793 -16.14 -9.79 12.95
CA GLU A 793 -16.83 -8.95 11.96
C GLU A 793 -17.19 -9.75 10.71
N MET A 794 -16.26 -10.58 10.19
CA MET A 794 -16.50 -11.53 9.10
C MET A 794 -17.63 -12.51 9.38
N GLY A 795 -17.80 -12.96 10.63
CA GLY A 795 -18.91 -13.83 11.05
C GLY A 795 -20.29 -13.18 11.02
N THR A 796 -20.38 -11.83 11.03
CA THR A 796 -21.67 -11.10 10.97
C THR A 796 -22.01 -10.59 9.58
N ILE A 797 -21.00 -10.22 8.79
CA ILE A 797 -21.16 -9.56 7.47
C ILE A 797 -22.09 -10.31 6.50
N PRO A 798 -22.05 -11.65 6.33
CA PRO A 798 -22.94 -12.39 5.43
C PRO A 798 -24.44 -12.34 5.79
N SER A 799 -24.80 -11.88 6.99
CA SER A 799 -26.21 -11.72 7.41
C SER A 799 -26.85 -10.38 7.03
N LEU A 800 -26.08 -9.50 6.38
CA LEU A 800 -26.52 -8.15 6.01
C LEU A 800 -27.09 -8.14 4.59
N GLU A 801 -28.36 -7.76 4.47
CA GLU A 801 -29.12 -7.75 3.23
C GLU A 801 -29.93 -6.45 3.13
N HIS A 802 -29.49 -5.52 2.27
CA HIS A 802 -30.13 -4.24 2.03
C HIS A 802 -29.68 -3.67 0.66
N PRO A 803 -30.55 -3.08 -0.18
CA PRO A 803 -30.24 -2.67 -1.56
C PRO A 803 -29.17 -1.57 -1.72
N HIS A 804 -28.70 -0.98 -0.62
CA HIS A 804 -27.64 0.03 -0.56
C HIS A 804 -26.49 -0.36 0.40
N VAL A 805 -26.35 -1.64 0.74
CA VAL A 805 -25.22 -2.20 1.48
C VAL A 805 -24.68 -3.37 0.67
N LEU A 806 -23.36 -3.48 0.56
CA LEU A 806 -22.72 -4.50 -0.27
C LEU A 806 -23.05 -5.91 0.25
N ARG A 807 -23.69 -6.74 -0.59
CA ARG A 807 -23.99 -8.12 -0.25
C ARG A 807 -22.73 -8.97 -0.30
N TYR A 808 -22.57 -9.84 0.68
CA TYR A 808 -21.52 -10.87 0.70
C TYR A 808 -22.17 -12.24 0.49
N HIS A 809 -21.84 -12.92 -0.60
CA HIS A 809 -22.38 -14.22 -0.98
C HIS A 809 -21.80 -15.36 -0.13
N ARG A 810 -20.47 -15.34 0.05
CA ARG A 810 -19.73 -16.26 0.92
C ARG A 810 -18.54 -15.52 1.54
N VAL A 811 -18.23 -15.85 2.79
CA VAL A 811 -16.98 -15.46 3.45
C VAL A 811 -16.34 -16.73 3.97
N HIS A 812 -15.10 -16.98 3.58
CA HIS A 812 -14.29 -18.12 4.00
C HIS A 812 -13.03 -17.59 4.67
N ASP A 813 -12.68 -18.16 5.81
CA ASP A 813 -11.49 -17.84 6.59
C ASP A 813 -10.55 -19.05 6.54
N ASP A 814 -9.31 -18.84 6.14
CA ASP A 814 -8.24 -19.83 6.06
C ASP A 814 -7.17 -19.48 7.11
N PRO A 815 -7.25 -20.08 8.32
CA PRO A 815 -6.31 -19.82 9.40
C PRO A 815 -4.89 -20.31 9.12
N ASP A 816 -4.73 -21.33 8.29
CA ASP A 816 -3.46 -22.03 8.08
C ASP A 816 -2.58 -21.27 7.07
N ASN A 817 -3.20 -20.63 6.06
CA ASN A 817 -2.54 -19.66 5.18
C ASN A 817 -2.78 -18.19 5.63
N GLY A 818 -3.28 -17.97 6.85
CA GLY A 818 -3.49 -16.64 7.45
C GLY A 818 -4.25 -15.65 6.54
N THR A 819 -5.28 -16.10 5.83
CA THR A 819 -5.92 -15.36 4.74
C THR A 819 -7.45 -15.50 4.77
N ALA A 820 -8.17 -14.41 4.51
CA ALA A 820 -9.63 -14.45 4.36
C ALA A 820 -10.07 -14.11 2.92
N TYR A 821 -11.15 -14.76 2.50
CA TYR A 821 -11.71 -14.69 1.15
C TYR A 821 -13.17 -14.25 1.24
N LEU A 822 -13.47 -13.05 0.74
CA LEU A 822 -14.81 -12.47 0.77
C LEU A 822 -15.37 -12.39 -0.65
N VAL A 823 -16.43 -13.14 -0.94
CA VAL A 823 -17.16 -13.12 -2.21
C VAL A 823 -18.39 -12.20 -2.06
N MET A 824 -18.56 -11.25 -2.96
CA MET A 824 -19.53 -10.15 -2.86
C MET A 824 -20.12 -9.77 -4.22
N ASP A 825 -21.23 -9.02 -4.22
CA ASP A 825 -21.84 -8.48 -5.45
C ASP A 825 -20.80 -7.74 -6.30
N TRP A 826 -20.85 -7.90 -7.63
CA TRP A 826 -20.01 -7.09 -8.51
C TRP A 826 -20.56 -5.67 -8.68
N CYS A 827 -19.67 -4.68 -8.53
CA CYS A 827 -19.96 -3.26 -8.72
C CYS A 827 -19.18 -2.68 -9.92
N SER A 828 -19.81 -1.75 -10.65
CA SER A 828 -19.35 -1.18 -11.92
C SER A 828 -18.28 -0.08 -11.78
N GLY A 829 -18.10 0.46 -10.58
CA GLY A 829 -17.10 1.47 -10.22
C GLY A 829 -17.32 2.00 -8.81
N THR A 830 -16.57 3.04 -8.43
CA THR A 830 -16.77 3.79 -7.18
C THR A 830 -17.46 5.14 -7.45
N LEU A 831 -18.00 5.76 -6.40
CA LEU A 831 -18.49 7.14 -6.47
C LEU A 831 -17.33 8.12 -6.76
N LEU A 832 -16.12 7.85 -6.27
CA LEU A 832 -14.92 8.64 -6.60
C LEU A 832 -14.68 8.71 -8.11
N ASP A 833 -14.80 7.58 -8.82
CA ASP A 833 -14.58 7.53 -10.28
C ASP A 833 -15.60 8.39 -11.04
N GLU A 834 -16.85 8.40 -10.59
CA GLU A 834 -17.92 9.22 -11.18
C GLU A 834 -17.73 10.71 -10.86
N VAL A 835 -17.37 11.07 -9.62
CA VAL A 835 -17.06 12.45 -9.20
C VAL A 835 -15.87 13.01 -10.00
N ARG A 836 -14.76 12.27 -10.07
CA ARG A 836 -13.57 12.70 -10.82
C ARG A 836 -13.84 12.82 -12.32
N GLY A 837 -14.47 11.81 -12.92
CA GLY A 837 -14.81 11.82 -14.34
C GLY A 837 -15.74 12.97 -14.72
N ARG A 838 -16.69 13.34 -13.84
CA ARG A 838 -17.54 14.52 -14.01
C ARG A 838 -16.78 15.83 -13.85
N GLY A 839 -15.86 15.91 -12.89
CA GLY A 839 -14.95 17.05 -12.72
C GLY A 839 -14.11 17.31 -13.97
N GLU A 840 -13.51 16.27 -14.54
CA GLU A 840 -12.70 16.33 -15.77
C GLU A 840 -13.51 16.77 -17.00
N ARG A 841 -14.79 16.38 -17.09
CA ARG A 841 -15.69 16.78 -18.19
C ARG A 841 -16.37 18.14 -17.98
N GLY A 842 -16.29 18.72 -16.77
CA GLY A 842 -17.02 19.94 -16.41
C GLY A 842 -18.54 19.73 -16.25
N GLU A 843 -18.96 18.52 -15.86
CA GLU A 843 -20.36 18.10 -15.74
C GLU A 843 -20.81 18.00 -14.27
N PRO A 844 -21.13 19.11 -13.56
CA PRO A 844 -21.53 19.06 -12.16
C PRO A 844 -22.82 18.25 -11.95
N PHE A 845 -22.91 17.56 -10.81
CA PHE A 845 -24.14 16.87 -10.41
C PHE A 845 -25.30 17.86 -10.27
N ARG A 846 -26.47 17.46 -10.80
CA ARG A 846 -27.73 18.18 -10.61
C ARG A 846 -28.28 17.92 -9.21
N ASP A 847 -29.14 18.81 -8.72
CA ASP A 847 -29.67 18.69 -7.36
C ASP A 847 -30.45 17.38 -7.15
N GLU A 848 -31.17 16.89 -8.16
CA GLU A 848 -31.87 15.60 -8.11
C GLU A 848 -30.92 14.40 -8.03
N GLU A 849 -29.72 14.51 -8.63
CA GLU A 849 -28.68 13.50 -8.53
C GLU A 849 -28.03 13.51 -7.14
N VAL A 850 -27.74 14.69 -6.57
CA VAL A 850 -27.22 14.82 -5.20
C VAL A 850 -28.23 14.28 -4.19
N TRP A 851 -29.51 14.67 -4.30
CA TRP A 851 -30.58 14.15 -3.45
C TRP A 851 -30.73 12.63 -3.54
N ARG A 852 -30.64 12.05 -4.75
CA ARG A 852 -30.66 10.60 -4.95
C ARG A 852 -29.48 9.92 -4.24
N CYS A 853 -28.24 10.38 -4.47
CA CYS A 853 -27.05 9.81 -3.84
C CYS A 853 -27.12 9.91 -2.30
N LEU A 854 -27.54 11.06 -1.76
CA LEU A 854 -27.75 11.24 -0.31
C LEU A 854 -28.81 10.28 0.25
N ARG A 855 -29.95 10.12 -0.43
CA ARG A 855 -31.02 9.19 -0.01
C ARG A 855 -30.53 7.74 0.02
N GLU A 856 -29.90 7.30 -1.06
CA GLU A 856 -29.43 5.91 -1.22
C GLU A 856 -28.36 5.57 -0.16
N MET A 857 -27.37 6.45 0.04
CA MET A 857 -26.35 6.28 1.10
C MET A 857 -26.97 6.36 2.51
N ALA A 858 -27.87 7.30 2.77
CA ALA A 858 -28.55 7.41 4.07
C ALA A 858 -29.39 6.17 4.39
N SER A 859 -30.03 5.55 3.39
CA SER A 859 -30.76 4.27 3.55
C SER A 859 -29.82 3.14 3.95
N GLY A 860 -28.63 3.04 3.31
CA GLY A 860 -27.62 2.06 3.68
C GLY A 860 -27.10 2.24 5.11
N LEU A 861 -26.79 3.49 5.50
CA LEU A 861 -26.35 3.82 6.85
C LEU A 861 -27.43 3.55 7.90
N ALA A 862 -28.68 3.93 7.66
CA ALA A 862 -29.78 3.70 8.61
C ALA A 862 -29.96 2.19 8.91
N TYR A 863 -29.88 1.34 7.88
CA TYR A 863 -29.90 -0.11 8.04
C TYR A 863 -28.69 -0.62 8.86
N LEU A 864 -27.47 -0.20 8.53
CA LEU A 864 -26.27 -0.60 9.28
C LEU A 864 -26.36 -0.17 10.76
N HIS A 865 -26.83 1.06 11.02
CA HIS A 865 -27.01 1.60 12.37
C HIS A 865 -28.09 0.83 13.16
N GLU A 866 -29.17 0.38 12.52
CA GLU A 866 -30.18 -0.51 13.13
C GLU A 866 -29.55 -1.87 13.51
N LYS A 867 -28.73 -2.45 12.63
CA LYS A 867 -27.96 -3.67 12.90
C LYS A 867 -26.76 -3.46 13.83
N ARG A 868 -26.59 -2.25 14.40
CA ARG A 868 -25.51 -1.83 15.32
C ARG A 868 -24.10 -1.82 14.70
N HIS A 869 -24.00 -1.84 13.38
CA HIS A 869 -22.76 -1.52 12.67
C HIS A 869 -22.63 -0.01 12.48
N VAL A 870 -21.40 0.51 12.49
CA VAL A 870 -21.03 1.91 12.21
C VAL A 870 -19.87 1.84 11.22
N HIS A 871 -19.96 2.59 10.13
CA HIS A 871 -19.11 2.40 8.94
C HIS A 871 -17.68 2.93 9.14
N ARG A 872 -17.51 4.07 9.82
CA ARG A 872 -16.25 4.70 10.29
C ARG A 872 -15.22 5.14 9.22
N ASP A 873 -15.20 4.49 8.06
CA ASP A 873 -14.37 4.81 6.89
C ASP A 873 -15.27 5.11 5.67
N LEU A 874 -16.29 5.95 5.85
CA LEU A 874 -17.18 6.34 4.75
C LEU A 874 -16.54 7.45 3.91
N LYS A 875 -16.40 7.20 2.60
CA LYS A 875 -15.76 8.09 1.61
C LYS A 875 -16.12 7.63 0.18
N PRO A 876 -15.95 8.46 -0.87
CA PRO A 876 -16.36 8.12 -2.24
C PRO A 876 -15.71 6.86 -2.83
N GLU A 877 -14.55 6.43 -2.33
CA GLU A 877 -13.91 5.15 -2.69
C GLU A 877 -14.67 3.93 -2.18
N ASN A 878 -15.30 4.05 -1.00
CA ASN A 878 -16.00 2.95 -0.32
C ASN A 878 -17.51 2.96 -0.63
N VAL A 879 -18.01 3.99 -1.30
CA VAL A 879 -19.35 4.01 -1.91
C VAL A 879 -19.23 3.45 -3.33
N LEU A 880 -19.67 2.22 -3.52
CA LEU A 880 -19.65 1.53 -4.80
C LEU A 880 -20.89 1.86 -5.63
N LEU A 881 -20.78 1.68 -6.94
CA LEU A 881 -21.89 1.80 -7.89
C LEU A 881 -22.26 0.43 -8.42
N SER A 882 -23.52 0.04 -8.24
CA SER A 882 -24.11 -1.17 -8.80
C SER A 882 -24.17 -1.14 -10.35
N SER A 883 -24.60 -2.24 -10.98
CA SER A 883 -24.80 -2.31 -12.44
C SER A 883 -25.95 -1.41 -12.94
N ASP A 884 -26.93 -1.08 -12.09
CA ASP A 884 -28.02 -0.13 -12.40
C ASP A 884 -27.78 1.29 -11.87
N GLY A 885 -26.56 1.58 -11.38
CA GLY A 885 -26.13 2.93 -11.03
C GLY A 885 -26.70 3.47 -9.71
N ARG A 886 -27.12 2.60 -8.79
CA ARG A 886 -27.39 2.91 -7.37
C ARG A 886 -26.10 2.90 -6.54
N CYS A 887 -26.05 3.76 -5.52
CA CYS A 887 -25.00 3.77 -4.49
C CYS A 887 -25.13 2.56 -3.54
N VAL A 888 -24.01 1.92 -3.22
CA VAL A 888 -23.92 0.73 -2.35
C VAL A 888 -22.74 0.89 -1.39
N LEU A 889 -22.95 0.78 -0.09
CA LEU A 889 -21.91 0.95 0.93
C LEU A 889 -21.05 -0.32 1.09
N GLY A 890 -19.73 -0.21 0.89
CA GLY A 890 -18.76 -1.31 1.01
C GLY A 890 -17.69 -1.09 2.09
N ASP A 891 -16.93 -2.14 2.41
CA ASP A 891 -15.78 -2.14 3.35
C ASP A 891 -16.02 -1.65 4.81
N PHE A 892 -17.28 -1.38 5.17
CA PHE A 892 -17.76 -0.98 6.50
C PHE A 892 -17.42 -1.94 7.66
N GLY A 893 -16.99 -3.17 7.36
CA GLY A 893 -16.76 -4.24 8.35
C GLY A 893 -15.32 -4.76 8.46
N LEU A 894 -14.35 -4.07 7.86
CA LEU A 894 -12.92 -4.45 7.95
C LEU A 894 -12.04 -3.29 8.49
N ALA A 895 -12.43 -2.05 8.21
CA ALA A 895 -11.62 -0.87 8.51
C ALA A 895 -11.36 -0.63 10.01
N ARG A 896 -12.34 -0.91 10.89
CA ARG A 896 -12.20 -0.71 12.34
C ARG A 896 -11.09 -1.61 12.91
N THR A 897 -11.17 -2.90 12.64
CA THR A 897 -10.22 -3.88 13.18
C THR A 897 -8.81 -3.66 12.66
N LEU A 898 -8.64 -3.46 11.34
CA LEU A 898 -7.32 -3.33 10.73
C LEU A 898 -6.66 -1.97 11.02
N GLY A 899 -7.46 -0.92 11.25
CA GLY A 899 -7.00 0.44 11.46
C GLY A 899 -6.31 0.72 12.79
N ASP A 900 -6.65 0.01 13.87
CA ASP A 900 -6.11 0.26 15.22
C ASP A 900 -4.59 -0.04 15.32
N SER A 901 -4.08 -0.99 14.54
CA SER A 901 -2.67 -1.42 14.59
C SER A 901 -1.81 -0.92 13.44
N SER A 902 -2.39 -0.62 12.26
CA SER A 902 -1.65 0.03 11.17
C SER A 902 -1.75 1.57 11.25
N ARG A 903 -0.81 2.20 11.97
CA ARG A 903 -0.66 3.66 12.10
C ARG A 903 -0.78 4.43 10.76
N MET A 904 -1.97 4.94 10.43
CA MET A 904 -2.26 6.09 9.53
C MET A 904 -1.37 6.22 8.26
N SER A 905 -0.99 5.09 7.63
CA SER A 905 0.08 5.02 6.63
C SER A 905 -0.38 5.29 5.19
N THR A 906 -1.36 6.18 5.03
CA THR A 906 -1.82 6.66 3.70
C THR A 906 -2.14 8.15 3.80
N LEU A 907 -1.09 8.95 3.94
CA LEU A 907 -1.20 10.40 4.04
C LEU A 907 -1.61 11.01 2.68
N VAL A 908 -2.42 12.08 2.72
CA VAL A 908 -3.08 12.73 1.57
C VAL A 908 -4.21 11.88 0.97
N GLY A 909 -5.41 12.04 1.54
CA GLY A 909 -6.65 11.35 1.15
C GLY A 909 -7.69 11.36 2.26
N THR A 910 -7.64 10.36 3.14
CA THR A 910 -8.73 9.96 4.04
C THR A 910 -9.23 11.02 5.04
N PHE A 911 -8.40 12.00 5.43
CA PHE A 911 -8.77 12.96 6.49
C PHE A 911 -9.93 13.89 6.14
N GLY A 912 -10.23 14.13 4.86
CA GLY A 912 -11.29 15.06 4.45
C GLY A 912 -12.69 14.66 4.94
N TYR A 913 -12.92 13.36 5.16
CA TYR A 913 -14.21 12.77 5.52
C TYR A 913 -14.36 12.47 7.01
N MET A 914 -13.29 12.63 7.80
CA MET A 914 -13.30 12.32 9.23
C MET A 914 -13.98 13.41 10.06
N ALA A 915 -14.73 12.99 11.08
CA ALA A 915 -15.45 13.88 11.98
C ALA A 915 -14.51 14.50 13.05
N PRO A 916 -14.82 15.70 13.59
CA PRO A 916 -13.98 16.37 14.60
C PRO A 916 -13.63 15.49 15.81
N GLU A 917 -14.60 14.74 16.32
CA GLU A 917 -14.45 13.86 17.48
C GLU A 917 -13.51 12.67 17.23
N ILE A 918 -13.40 12.20 15.98
CA ILE A 918 -12.41 11.18 15.57
C ILE A 918 -11.00 11.79 15.65
N HIS A 919 -10.82 13.03 15.18
CA HIS A 919 -9.53 13.74 15.27
C HIS A 919 -9.13 14.11 16.71
N GLN A 920 -10.11 14.28 17.61
CA GLN A 920 -9.89 14.55 19.03
C GLN A 920 -9.65 13.28 19.87
N GLY A 921 -9.95 12.10 19.33
CA GLY A 921 -9.85 10.83 20.04
C GLY A 921 -10.95 10.64 21.10
N GLU A 922 -12.10 11.27 20.92
CA GLU A 922 -13.25 11.16 21.84
C GLU A 922 -14.07 9.88 21.59
N ASN A 923 -14.99 9.58 22.51
CA ASN A 923 -15.95 8.48 22.36
C ASN A 923 -17.00 8.82 21.30
N TYR A 924 -16.72 8.46 20.05
CA TYR A 924 -17.60 8.69 18.91
C TYR A 924 -18.67 7.59 18.73
N ASP A 925 -19.77 7.92 18.05
CA ASP A 925 -20.87 7.00 17.75
C ASP A 925 -21.25 7.00 16.25
N LYS A 926 -22.46 6.57 15.90
CA LYS A 926 -23.01 6.55 14.54
C LYS A 926 -23.08 7.91 13.83
N SER A 927 -22.95 9.02 14.55
CA SER A 927 -22.94 10.39 14.00
C SER A 927 -21.71 10.73 13.14
N VAL A 928 -20.63 9.93 13.21
CA VAL A 928 -19.44 10.10 12.34
C VAL A 928 -19.76 9.77 10.88
N ASP A 929 -20.59 8.75 10.64
CA ASP A 929 -20.99 8.35 9.29
C ASP A 929 -21.86 9.44 8.64
N VAL A 930 -22.64 10.17 9.44
CA VAL A 930 -23.45 11.30 8.96
C VAL A 930 -22.58 12.51 8.62
N TRP A 931 -21.53 12.80 9.41
CA TRP A 931 -20.56 13.82 9.05
C TRP A 931 -19.90 13.50 7.70
N ALA A 932 -19.41 12.27 7.52
CA ALA A 932 -18.82 11.82 6.26
C ALA A 932 -19.80 11.91 5.08
N LEU A 933 -21.08 11.56 5.28
CA LEU A 933 -22.15 11.77 4.31
C LEU A 933 -22.38 13.26 3.99
N GLY A 934 -22.25 14.15 4.97
CA GLY A 934 -22.26 15.60 4.79
C GLY A 934 -21.10 16.10 3.94
N VAL A 935 -19.89 15.57 4.15
CA VAL A 935 -18.70 15.91 3.34
C VAL A 935 -18.90 15.49 1.89
N MET A 936 -19.36 14.25 1.66
CA MET A 936 -19.68 13.77 0.30
C MET A 936 -20.83 14.57 -0.34
N GLY A 937 -21.87 14.94 0.42
CA GLY A 937 -22.95 15.81 -0.07
C GLY A 937 -22.46 17.18 -0.55
N TYR A 938 -21.51 17.77 0.19
CA TYR A 938 -20.85 19.02 -0.20
C TYR A 938 -19.96 18.83 -1.44
N GLU A 939 -19.17 17.75 -1.50
CA GLU A 939 -18.30 17.44 -2.66
C GLU A 939 -19.12 17.21 -3.93
N LEU A 940 -20.22 16.46 -3.86
CA LEU A 940 -21.16 16.27 -4.98
C LEU A 940 -21.75 17.62 -5.48
N CYS A 941 -21.93 18.60 -4.60
CA CYS A 941 -22.42 19.94 -4.97
C CYS A 941 -21.37 20.83 -5.64
N THR A 942 -20.06 20.64 -5.36
CA THR A 942 -19.00 21.64 -5.61
C THR A 942 -17.74 21.12 -6.31
N HIS A 943 -17.56 19.79 -6.35
CA HIS A 943 -16.31 19.09 -6.71
C HIS A 943 -15.10 19.47 -5.82
N ALA A 944 -15.34 19.94 -4.59
CA ALA A 944 -14.31 20.27 -3.60
C ALA A 944 -14.73 19.83 -2.19
N LEU A 945 -13.76 19.68 -1.28
CA LEU A 945 -14.04 19.39 0.13
C LEU A 945 -14.48 20.66 0.89
N PRO A 946 -15.35 20.56 1.91
CA PRO A 946 -15.80 21.70 2.71
C PRO A 946 -14.71 22.27 3.63
N PHE A 947 -13.68 21.49 3.94
CA PHE A 947 -12.59 21.87 4.84
C PHE A 947 -11.23 21.55 4.20
N GLU A 948 -10.37 22.55 4.03
CA GLU A 948 -9.06 22.41 3.38
C GLU A 948 -8.08 21.51 4.15
N ASN A 949 -8.26 21.39 5.47
CA ASN A 949 -7.33 20.70 6.36
C ASN A 949 -7.98 20.37 7.72
N VAL A 950 -7.32 19.51 8.51
CA VAL A 950 -7.80 19.06 9.83
C VAL A 950 -8.00 20.21 10.83
N ALA A 951 -7.27 21.32 10.74
CA ALA A 951 -7.53 22.47 11.61
C ALA A 951 -8.85 23.16 11.25
N ALA A 952 -9.23 23.25 9.97
CA ALA A 952 -10.56 23.71 9.57
C ALA A 952 -11.68 22.73 9.97
N VAL A 953 -11.38 21.42 10.09
CA VAL A 953 -12.31 20.43 10.67
C VAL A 953 -12.48 20.64 12.18
N LEU A 954 -11.40 20.87 12.92
CA LEU A 954 -11.40 21.00 14.39
C LEU A 954 -11.85 22.37 14.92
N ASN A 955 -11.55 23.46 14.22
CA ASN A 955 -11.93 24.81 14.62
C ASN A 955 -13.45 25.02 14.49
N GLU A 956 -13.98 26.04 15.18
CA GLU A 956 -15.37 26.53 15.04
C GLU A 956 -15.71 27.10 13.64
N THR A 957 -14.80 27.00 12.67
CA THR A 957 -15.02 27.32 11.26
C THR A 957 -16.17 26.47 10.70
N SER A 958 -17.31 27.11 10.44
CA SER A 958 -18.45 26.50 9.76
C SER A 958 -18.09 26.08 8.33
N ALA A 959 -18.79 25.07 7.79
CA ALA A 959 -18.66 24.71 6.38
C ALA A 959 -19.05 25.90 5.46
N PRO A 960 -18.41 26.07 4.29
CA PRO A 960 -18.75 27.15 3.37
C PRO A 960 -20.20 27.07 2.86
N SER A 961 -20.77 28.21 2.48
CA SER A 961 -22.12 28.29 1.91
C SER A 961 -22.19 27.71 0.49
N LEU A 962 -23.11 26.78 0.28
CA LEU A 962 -23.45 26.23 -1.04
C LEU A 962 -24.28 27.24 -1.85
N GLU A 963 -23.65 28.33 -2.27
CA GLU A 963 -24.29 29.37 -3.09
C GLU A 963 -24.81 28.80 -4.42
N GLY A 964 -26.00 29.25 -4.84
CA GLY A 964 -26.65 28.81 -6.07
C GLY A 964 -27.35 27.44 -5.99
N ARG A 965 -27.23 26.69 -4.89
CA ARG A 965 -27.95 25.42 -4.64
C ARG A 965 -29.26 25.64 -3.87
N PRO A 966 -30.22 24.69 -3.90
CA PRO A 966 -31.47 24.80 -3.15
C PRO A 966 -31.25 24.94 -1.65
N SER A 967 -31.97 25.87 -1.01
CA SER A 967 -31.80 26.20 0.41
C SER A 967 -32.01 24.99 1.35
N GLU A 968 -32.92 24.07 1.00
CA GLU A 968 -33.17 22.86 1.79
C GLU A 968 -32.04 21.83 1.70
N LEU A 969 -31.38 21.73 0.53
CA LEU A 969 -30.21 20.86 0.33
C LEU A 969 -29.00 21.42 1.08
N ALA A 970 -28.77 22.73 0.94
CA ALA A 970 -27.71 23.44 1.66
C ALA A 970 -27.90 23.36 3.19
N ALA A 971 -29.13 23.53 3.69
CA ALA A 971 -29.44 23.39 5.12
C ALA A 971 -29.24 21.96 5.65
N LEU A 972 -29.60 20.93 4.88
CA LEU A 972 -29.38 19.55 5.28
C LEU A 972 -27.88 19.21 5.34
N ILE A 973 -27.10 19.58 4.31
CA ILE A 973 -25.65 19.37 4.29
C ILE A 973 -24.96 20.14 5.43
N SER A 974 -25.34 21.41 5.65
CA SER A 974 -24.83 22.21 6.76
C SER A 974 -25.10 21.57 8.13
N ARG A 975 -26.28 20.98 8.35
CA ARG A 975 -26.60 20.24 9.59
C ARG A 975 -25.81 18.94 9.74
N MET A 976 -25.58 18.20 8.65
CA MET A 976 -24.71 17.01 8.68
C MET A 976 -23.26 17.38 9.04
N LEU A 977 -22.81 18.58 8.66
CA LEU A 977 -21.50 19.15 8.97
C LEU A 977 -21.47 19.99 10.28
N SER A 978 -22.39 19.77 11.23
CA SER A 978 -22.29 20.40 12.55
C SER A 978 -21.12 19.81 13.35
N LYS A 979 -20.42 20.67 14.11
CA LYS A 979 -19.26 20.27 14.92
C LYS A 979 -19.69 19.39 16.10
N ASP A 980 -20.70 19.80 16.90
CA ASP A 980 -21.27 18.93 17.93
C ASP A 980 -21.99 17.73 17.26
N PRO A 981 -21.61 16.48 17.57
CA PRO A 981 -22.25 15.30 17.02
C PRO A 981 -23.77 15.20 17.27
N LYS A 982 -24.29 15.88 18.31
CA LYS A 982 -25.72 15.85 18.71
C LYS A 982 -26.63 16.70 17.83
N ASP A 983 -26.10 17.72 17.16
CA ASP A 983 -26.87 18.60 16.26
C ASP A 983 -27.10 17.96 14.88
N ARG A 984 -26.23 17.01 14.52
CA ARG A 984 -26.30 16.25 13.27
C ARG A 984 -27.58 15.40 13.26
N PRO A 985 -28.33 15.36 12.15
CA PRO A 985 -29.45 14.42 12.01
C PRO A 985 -28.96 12.98 12.07
N THR A 986 -29.80 12.03 12.48
CA THR A 986 -29.51 10.61 12.27
C THR A 986 -29.63 10.23 10.79
N ALA A 987 -29.00 9.13 10.36
CA ALA A 987 -29.15 8.62 9.00
C ALA A 987 -30.61 8.40 8.58
N GLN A 988 -31.48 8.02 9.52
CA GLN A 988 -32.93 7.88 9.30
C GLN A 988 -33.63 9.23 9.02
N GLU A 989 -33.19 10.31 9.66
CA GLU A 989 -33.72 11.66 9.41
C GLU A 989 -33.18 12.25 8.10
N VAL A 990 -31.93 11.96 7.73
CA VAL A 990 -31.38 12.30 6.41
C VAL A 990 -32.17 11.58 5.31
N LEU A 991 -32.42 10.27 5.47
CA LEU A 991 -33.26 9.47 4.59
C LEU A 991 -34.67 10.06 4.46
N ALA A 992 -35.32 10.36 5.59
CA ALA A 992 -36.66 10.95 5.62
C ALA A 992 -36.73 12.37 5.03
N LYS A 993 -35.61 13.11 4.99
CA LYS A 993 -35.52 14.44 4.37
C LYS A 993 -35.12 14.43 2.90
N ALA A 994 -34.53 13.33 2.42
CA ALA A 994 -34.11 13.11 1.03
C ALA A 994 -35.07 12.24 0.20
N SER A 995 -36.20 11.83 0.79
CA SER A 995 -37.28 11.04 0.17
C SER A 995 -38.35 11.92 -0.45
#